data_AF-A0A447IIW1-F1
#
_entry.id   AF-A0A447IIW1-F1
#
_cell.length_a   1.000
_cell.length_b   1.000
_cell.length_c   1.000
_cell.angle_alpha   90.00
_cell.angle_beta   90.00
_cell.angle_gamma   90.00
#
_symmetry.space_group_name_H-M   'P 1'
#
loop_
_entity.id
_entity.type
_entity.pdbx_description
1 polymer ?
#
loop_
_entity_poly.entity_id
_entity_poly.type
_entity_poly.pdbx_seq_one_letter_code
_entity_poly.pdbx_strand_id
1 'polypeptide(L)'
;MTRSFPALLGSVATLCLVSPALAAEARYYTSQSVTCDGRSHVLELRVAPDEEPNIRLFWRGQNNRISGRDWHLPAEFLAGQPVVLDQAATYPKARLEGLEGDAPTLRPMGFDGAPLPDCEAFVFAPADAPAVRYDAVLAMLEPDAPSPADLAAARAAAEALPPPALLPPLDQQTKRQAVQEGLKTMGARMVDHARILAGEIEGDEAAALLPAMRDAWRASRDRTEAELLTELQDSRALALLMAGRDVTAMAETAPARLCATVDGTGTHVMSQGFGRAGEETLLEIASGLVAQAWPRIEARIAGMDKLRATIAHLAATPVTLAAYRAANWLTIDAAALRDTGLSREEIDRVLRPATTRLLETAVPVLAQELAQGVADETDIAAITGHCARRIGAVLAGMDAALAARITQGCEEIAAAHLERVGTARIAEMAARAEAAGESFDDALATDGYAVLPDFGPRPASDAFDAAVAALRAAAQEAEARVAPKRARVLATEAERLAAAYADLEPGSVDSAVLLNCTRYPEAPLLAGLHRQCQELSAAFQQQHSEAHCARLYAKAEAEDGLRDAALDVGQRGMVPLRRLVCHLPLAATLTRHGGLFRETRYEVSLQAQGKTGARTLSGTLAPAGAPGVWRLTGITLEPGPLRADLDPDAPATLDLCLAHADRCVD
;
A
#
# COMPACT_ATOMS: atom_id res chain seq x y z
N MET A 1 87.75 -36.11 -17.11
CA MET A 1 88.31 -35.25 -16.05
C MET A 1 87.79 -35.78 -14.71
N THR A 2 88.50 -36.66 -13.98
CA THR A 2 89.57 -36.35 -12.97
C THR A 2 89.06 -35.41 -11.87
N ARG A 3 89.00 -35.66 -10.55
CA ARG A 3 89.67 -36.51 -9.52
C ARG A 3 88.74 -36.49 -8.27
N SER A 4 88.51 -37.52 -7.44
CA SER A 4 89.32 -38.16 -6.36
C SER A 4 89.69 -37.29 -5.13
N PHE A 5 89.03 -37.58 -3.97
CA PHE A 5 89.45 -37.67 -2.52
C PHE A 5 90.17 -36.47 -1.80
N PRO A 6 90.26 -36.37 -0.43
CA PRO A 6 89.68 -37.15 0.71
C PRO A 6 89.19 -36.34 1.98
N ALA A 7 88.63 -37.08 2.95
CA ALA A 7 88.72 -36.99 4.44
C ALA A 7 88.68 -35.64 5.20
N LEU A 8 87.84 -35.54 6.25
CA LEU A 8 88.26 -35.77 7.65
C LEU A 8 87.11 -35.61 8.67
N LEU A 9 87.16 -36.52 9.64
CA LEU A 9 86.34 -36.61 10.85
C LEU A 9 86.49 -35.36 11.75
N GLY A 10 85.37 -34.89 12.28
CA GLY A 10 85.31 -33.92 13.37
C GLY A 10 84.08 -34.20 14.23
N SER A 11 84.26 -35.04 15.25
CA SER A 11 83.28 -35.33 16.29
C SER A 11 82.94 -34.08 17.09
N VAL A 12 81.68 -33.65 17.08
CA VAL A 12 81.08 -32.89 18.19
C VAL A 12 79.86 -33.67 18.64
N ALA A 13 79.98 -34.28 19.81
CA ALA A 13 78.86 -34.85 20.53
C ALA A 13 77.96 -33.70 21.01
N THR A 14 76.78 -33.58 20.42
CA THR A 14 75.68 -32.82 21.01
C THR A 14 74.70 -33.82 21.58
N LEU A 15 74.74 -34.01 22.90
CA LEU A 15 73.63 -34.56 23.66
C LEU A 15 72.44 -33.59 23.51
N CYS A 16 71.62 -33.80 22.49
CA CYS A 16 70.24 -33.36 22.55
C CYS A 16 69.49 -34.41 23.38
N LEU A 17 69.37 -34.16 24.68
CA LEU A 17 68.25 -34.65 25.46
C LEU A 17 66.99 -34.08 24.83
N VAL A 18 66.43 -34.77 23.83
CA VAL A 18 65.06 -34.55 23.39
C VAL A 18 64.19 -35.16 24.47
N SER A 19 63.95 -34.42 25.54
CA SER A 19 62.70 -34.59 26.27
C SER A 19 61.60 -34.30 25.24
N PRO A 20 60.62 -35.19 25.00
CA PRO A 20 59.43 -34.80 24.27
C PRO A 20 58.78 -33.70 25.12
N ALA A 21 59.01 -32.45 24.75
CA ALA A 21 58.23 -31.35 25.25
C ALA A 21 56.79 -31.68 24.83
N LEU A 22 55.95 -31.98 25.82
CA LEU A 22 54.50 -31.99 25.64
C LEU A 22 54.17 -30.69 24.88
N ALA A 23 53.52 -30.81 23.72
CA ALA A 23 53.10 -29.64 22.97
C ALA A 23 52.30 -28.72 23.91
N ALA A 24 52.59 -27.42 23.91
CA ALA A 24 51.96 -26.42 24.77
C ALA A 24 50.44 -26.26 24.54
N GLU A 25 49.87 -27.02 23.60
CA GLU A 25 48.46 -26.98 23.23
C GLU A 25 47.65 -28.04 24.01
N ALA A 26 46.43 -27.67 24.38
CA ALA A 26 45.50 -28.58 25.03
C ALA A 26 45.12 -29.75 24.11
N ARG A 27 45.18 -30.97 24.65
CA ARG A 27 44.75 -32.20 23.98
C ARG A 27 43.39 -32.63 24.48
N TYR A 28 42.56 -33.12 23.56
CA TYR A 28 41.18 -33.51 23.83
C TYR A 28 40.98 -34.98 23.46
N TYR A 29 40.21 -35.67 24.29
CA TYR A 29 39.93 -37.08 24.11
C TYR A 29 38.48 -37.40 24.45
N THR A 30 37.93 -38.39 23.77
CA THR A 30 36.60 -38.94 24.05
C THR A 30 36.70 -40.45 24.26
N SER A 31 35.93 -40.99 25.20
CA SER A 31 35.92 -42.43 25.46
C SER A 31 34.86 -43.13 24.62
N GLN A 32 35.04 -44.43 24.39
CA GLN A 32 33.90 -45.27 24.02
C GLN A 32 32.88 -45.32 25.16
N SER A 33 31.66 -45.74 24.83
CA SER A 33 30.60 -45.94 25.81
C SER A 33 30.90 -47.19 26.66
N VAL A 34 31.06 -47.02 27.97
CA VAL A 34 31.32 -48.12 28.91
C VAL A 34 30.15 -48.26 29.88
N THR A 35 29.74 -49.49 30.16
CA THR A 35 28.70 -49.77 31.16
C THR A 35 29.32 -49.99 32.52
N CYS A 36 28.91 -49.20 33.51
CA CYS A 36 29.30 -49.33 34.92
C CYS A 36 28.04 -49.29 35.78
N ASP A 37 27.91 -50.21 36.73
CA ASP A 37 26.72 -50.33 37.61
C ASP A 37 25.39 -50.40 36.83
N GLY A 38 25.40 -51.08 35.68
CA GLY A 38 24.24 -51.21 34.79
C GLY A 38 23.85 -49.93 34.04
N ARG A 39 24.70 -48.90 34.04
CA ARG A 39 24.48 -47.62 33.34
C ARG A 39 25.59 -47.35 32.35
N SER A 40 25.21 -46.83 31.18
CA SER A 40 26.16 -46.48 30.12
C SER A 40 26.74 -45.08 30.31
N HIS A 41 28.04 -44.94 30.15
CA HIS A 41 28.80 -43.71 30.36
C HIS A 41 29.75 -43.40 29.20
N VAL A 42 29.82 -42.13 28.80
CA VAL A 42 30.82 -41.59 27.86
C VAL A 42 31.57 -40.45 28.55
N LEU A 43 32.90 -40.43 28.45
CA LEU A 43 33.76 -39.46 29.11
C LEU A 43 34.44 -38.56 28.08
N GLU A 44 34.58 -37.28 28.41
CA GLU A 44 35.35 -36.29 27.67
C GLU A 44 36.49 -35.79 28.57
N LEU A 45 37.72 -35.89 28.08
CA LEU A 45 38.94 -35.54 28.80
C LEU A 45 39.68 -34.42 28.07
N ARG A 46 40.07 -33.38 28.81
CA ARG A 46 41.00 -32.35 28.36
C ARG A 46 42.26 -32.41 29.21
N VAL A 47 43.42 -32.42 28.54
CA VAL A 47 44.74 -32.31 29.15
C VAL A 47 45.45 -31.09 28.60
N ALA A 48 45.71 -30.09 29.44
CA ALA A 48 46.34 -28.83 29.06
C ALA A 48 47.51 -28.54 30.01
N PRO A 49 48.74 -29.01 29.70
CA PRO A 49 49.84 -29.02 30.66
C PRO A 49 50.19 -27.65 31.27
N ASP A 50 50.04 -26.58 30.48
CA ASP A 50 50.42 -25.21 30.83
C ASP A 50 49.22 -24.32 31.25
N GLU A 51 48.02 -24.88 31.34
CA GLU A 51 46.81 -24.14 31.72
C GLU A 51 46.22 -24.65 33.04
N GLU A 52 45.65 -23.76 33.86
CA GLU A 52 44.90 -24.16 35.06
C GLU A 52 43.38 -24.09 34.83
N PRO A 53 42.62 -25.15 35.14
CA PRO A 53 43.04 -26.51 35.51
C PRO A 53 43.67 -27.27 34.33
N ASN A 54 44.68 -28.09 34.60
CA ASN A 54 45.42 -28.83 33.57
C ASN A 54 44.79 -30.18 33.22
N ILE A 55 43.82 -30.65 34.00
CA ILE A 55 42.93 -31.75 33.64
C ILE A 55 41.47 -31.31 33.86
N ARG A 56 40.64 -31.54 32.84
CA ARG A 56 39.17 -31.49 32.98
C ARG A 56 38.58 -32.80 32.51
N LEU A 57 37.71 -33.40 33.33
CA LEU A 57 36.98 -34.62 32.99
C LEU A 57 35.48 -34.36 33.10
N PHE A 58 34.76 -34.72 32.05
CA PHE A 58 33.31 -34.72 32.02
C PHE A 58 32.79 -36.13 31.79
N TRP A 59 31.67 -36.46 32.42
CA TRP A 59 30.98 -37.72 32.24
C TRP A 59 29.54 -37.47 31.85
N ARG A 60 29.09 -38.22 30.84
CA ARG A 60 27.72 -38.21 30.32
C ARG A 60 27.09 -39.55 30.65
N GLY A 61 25.97 -39.52 31.39
CA GLY A 61 25.17 -40.72 31.66
C GLY A 61 24.09 -40.95 30.60
N GLN A 62 23.39 -42.08 30.72
CA GLN A 62 22.30 -42.50 29.82
C GLN A 62 21.17 -41.47 29.64
N ASN A 63 20.95 -40.58 30.60
CA ASN A 63 19.95 -39.51 30.53
C ASN A 63 20.49 -38.19 29.93
N ASN A 64 21.65 -38.24 29.24
CA ASN A 64 22.37 -37.08 28.73
C ASN A 64 22.73 -36.03 29.80
N ARG A 65 22.64 -36.36 31.09
CA ARG A 65 23.13 -35.47 32.15
C ARG A 65 24.64 -35.49 32.14
N ILE A 66 25.20 -34.31 31.93
CA ILE A 66 26.63 -34.07 31.95
C ILE A 66 26.99 -33.51 33.32
N SER A 67 28.06 -34.02 33.90
CA SER A 67 28.71 -33.43 35.04
C SER A 67 30.23 -33.44 34.81
N GLY A 68 30.95 -32.52 35.44
CA GLY A 68 32.38 -32.33 35.21
C GLY A 68 33.14 -31.97 36.47
N ARG A 69 34.44 -32.23 36.45
CA ARG A 69 35.41 -31.94 37.52
C ARG A 69 36.71 -31.48 36.89
N ASP A 70 37.39 -30.62 37.64
CA ASP A 70 38.64 -29.98 37.26
C ASP A 70 39.71 -30.37 38.28
N TRP A 71 40.92 -30.65 37.81
CA TRP A 71 42.08 -30.94 38.65
C TRP A 71 43.26 -30.08 38.24
N HIS A 72 44.05 -29.70 39.24
CA HIS A 72 45.35 -29.08 39.08
C HIS A 72 46.40 -30.05 39.59
N LEU A 73 47.21 -30.58 38.68
CA LEU A 73 48.26 -31.55 38.99
C LEU A 73 49.64 -30.93 38.76
N PRO A 74 50.66 -31.26 39.56
CA PRO A 74 52.03 -30.90 39.24
C PRO A 74 52.48 -31.52 37.90
N ALA A 75 53.35 -30.81 37.16
CA ALA A 75 53.78 -31.21 35.81
C ALA A 75 54.39 -32.63 35.73
N GLU A 76 55.01 -33.11 36.81
CA GLU A 76 55.57 -34.46 36.92
C GLU A 76 54.52 -35.59 36.79
N PHE A 77 53.26 -35.33 37.14
CA PHE A 77 52.16 -36.28 36.99
C PHE A 77 51.65 -36.39 35.55
N LEU A 78 51.95 -35.39 34.71
CA LEU A 78 51.61 -35.41 33.29
C LEU A 78 52.68 -36.13 32.44
N ALA A 79 53.82 -36.49 33.04
CA ALA A 79 54.98 -37.09 32.38
C ALA A 79 55.01 -38.64 32.45
N GLY A 80 53.84 -39.29 32.42
CA GLY A 80 53.72 -40.75 32.29
C GLY A 80 53.56 -41.56 33.57
N GLN A 81 53.35 -40.91 34.72
CA GLN A 81 52.98 -41.62 35.95
C GLN A 81 51.45 -41.77 36.07
N PRO A 82 50.95 -42.94 36.53
CA PRO A 82 49.55 -43.10 36.91
C PRO A 82 49.13 -42.07 37.96
N VAL A 83 48.04 -41.36 37.70
CA VAL A 83 47.47 -40.37 38.63
C VAL A 83 46.18 -40.91 39.23
N VAL A 84 45.98 -40.72 40.53
CA VAL A 84 44.69 -40.98 41.17
C VAL A 84 43.94 -39.67 41.35
N LEU A 85 42.80 -39.54 40.69
CA LEU A 85 41.87 -38.44 40.81
C LEU A 85 40.86 -38.74 41.93
N ASP A 86 40.98 -38.04 43.05
CA ASP A 86 39.97 -38.08 44.10
C ASP A 86 38.70 -37.33 43.66
N GLN A 87 37.54 -37.84 44.09
CA GLN A 87 36.20 -37.30 43.81
C GLN A 87 35.82 -37.27 42.31
N ALA A 88 36.24 -38.29 41.57
CA ALA A 88 35.90 -38.48 40.17
C ALA A 88 34.41 -38.85 39.99
N ALA A 89 33.60 -37.87 39.61
CA ALA A 89 32.19 -38.08 39.25
C ALA A 89 31.28 -38.58 40.39
N THR A 90 30.50 -39.64 40.11
CA THR A 90 29.72 -40.43 41.07
C THR A 90 30.57 -41.44 41.83
N TYR A 91 31.87 -41.50 41.54
CA TYR A 91 32.81 -42.42 42.15
C TYR A 91 33.75 -41.68 43.12
N PRO A 92 34.22 -42.37 44.16
CA PRO A 92 35.13 -41.76 45.12
C PRO A 92 36.51 -41.47 44.53
N LYS A 93 37.01 -42.32 43.62
CA LYS A 93 38.36 -42.22 43.03
C LYS A 93 38.39 -42.75 41.58
N ALA A 94 39.34 -42.28 40.78
CA ALA A 94 39.65 -42.85 39.47
C ALA A 94 41.17 -42.83 39.22
N ARG A 95 41.71 -43.85 38.57
CA ARG A 95 43.11 -43.91 38.16
C ARG A 95 43.25 -43.59 36.68
N LEU A 96 44.06 -42.61 36.33
CA LEU A 96 44.31 -42.14 34.97
C LEU A 96 45.75 -42.46 34.59
N GLU A 97 45.95 -43.11 33.44
CA GLU A 97 47.26 -43.57 32.95
C GLU A 97 47.46 -43.17 31.48
N GLY A 98 48.72 -42.99 31.06
CA GLY A 98 49.09 -42.73 29.66
C GLY A 98 48.69 -41.35 29.13
N LEU A 99 48.73 -40.32 29.98
CA LEU A 99 48.33 -38.94 29.63
C LEU A 99 49.21 -38.27 28.57
N GLU A 100 50.43 -38.76 28.39
CA GLU A 100 51.41 -38.35 27.40
C GLU A 100 51.12 -38.91 26.00
N GLY A 101 50.38 -40.03 25.91
CA GLY A 101 50.06 -40.70 24.65
C GLY A 101 48.69 -40.33 24.07
N ASP A 102 48.38 -40.94 22.92
CA ASP A 102 47.12 -40.71 22.20
C ASP A 102 45.94 -41.53 22.74
N ALA A 103 46.20 -42.48 23.64
CA ALA A 103 45.19 -43.39 24.19
C ALA A 103 45.27 -43.46 25.72
N PRO A 104 44.98 -42.37 26.44
CA PRO A 104 44.91 -42.43 27.89
C PRO A 104 43.83 -43.43 28.32
N THR A 105 43.97 -43.95 29.54
CA THR A 105 42.95 -44.85 30.12
C THR A 105 42.56 -44.39 31.51
N LEU A 106 41.26 -44.43 31.80
CA LEU A 106 40.72 -44.12 33.13
C LEU A 106 40.03 -45.34 33.70
N ARG A 107 40.44 -45.75 34.90
CA ARG A 107 39.85 -46.86 35.64
C ARG A 107 39.15 -46.34 36.90
N PRO A 108 37.82 -46.51 37.04
CA PRO A 108 37.13 -46.14 38.27
C PRO A 108 37.57 -47.02 39.43
N MET A 109 37.68 -46.42 40.61
CA MET A 109 38.21 -47.05 41.82
C MET A 109 37.22 -46.86 42.98
N GLY A 110 37.15 -47.85 43.87
CA GLY A 110 36.43 -47.79 45.13
C GLY A 110 37.11 -46.89 46.16
N PHE A 111 36.46 -46.71 47.32
CA PHE A 111 37.00 -45.92 48.44
C PHE A 111 38.31 -46.51 48.99
N ASP A 112 38.42 -47.84 48.94
CA ASP A 112 39.59 -48.63 49.33
C ASP A 112 40.75 -48.54 48.33
N GLY A 113 40.54 -47.90 47.17
CA GLY A 113 41.54 -47.81 46.11
C GLY A 113 41.68 -49.09 45.28
N ALA A 114 40.75 -50.05 45.40
CA ALA A 114 40.65 -51.18 44.49
C ALA A 114 39.80 -50.80 43.26
N PRO A 115 40.03 -51.40 42.08
CA PRO A 115 39.15 -51.21 40.92
C PRO A 115 37.70 -51.56 41.24
N LEU A 116 36.76 -50.75 40.73
CA LEU A 116 35.35 -51.04 40.92
C LEU A 116 34.96 -52.35 40.19
N PRO A 117 34.27 -53.31 40.83
CA PRO A 117 33.75 -54.48 40.14
C PRO A 117 32.70 -54.07 39.10
N ASP A 118 32.59 -54.82 38.00
CA ASP A 118 31.61 -54.60 36.93
C ASP A 118 31.71 -53.24 36.20
N CYS A 119 32.90 -52.62 36.21
CA CYS A 119 33.19 -51.40 35.48
C CYS A 119 34.56 -51.52 34.79
N GLU A 120 34.55 -51.57 33.46
CA GLU A 120 35.77 -51.64 32.65
C GLU A 120 36.51 -50.30 32.66
N ALA A 121 37.79 -50.32 32.28
CA ALA A 121 38.54 -49.10 32.08
C ALA A 121 38.02 -48.35 30.83
N PHE A 122 37.86 -47.04 30.96
CA PHE A 122 37.56 -46.15 29.84
C PHE A 122 38.83 -45.97 29.03
N VAL A 123 38.83 -46.47 27.80
CA VAL A 123 39.87 -46.21 26.81
C VAL A 123 39.47 -44.96 26.03
N PHE A 124 40.36 -43.98 26.01
CA PHE A 124 40.16 -42.74 25.29
C PHE A 124 40.79 -42.80 23.89
N ALA A 125 40.17 -42.12 22.94
CA ALA A 125 40.73 -41.84 21.63
C ALA A 125 40.93 -40.33 21.45
N PRO A 126 41.90 -39.87 20.63
CA PRO A 126 42.06 -38.46 20.31
C PRO A 126 40.77 -37.92 19.69
N ALA A 127 40.39 -36.71 20.09
CA ALA A 127 39.22 -36.02 19.58
C ALA A 127 39.60 -34.60 19.13
N ASP A 128 38.88 -34.10 18.12
CA ASP A 128 39.02 -32.71 17.71
C ASP A 128 38.69 -31.76 18.85
N ALA A 129 39.30 -30.57 18.80
CA ALA A 129 39.02 -29.51 19.77
C ALA A 129 37.50 -29.21 19.80
N PRO A 130 36.92 -28.95 20.99
CA PRO A 130 35.50 -28.66 21.15
C PRO A 130 34.99 -27.59 20.19
N ALA A 131 35.77 -26.55 19.93
CA ALA A 131 35.39 -25.48 19.01
C ALA A 131 35.11 -26.02 17.59
N VAL A 132 35.96 -26.92 17.08
CA VAL A 132 35.83 -27.56 15.75
C VAL A 132 34.60 -28.45 15.70
N ARG A 133 34.34 -29.25 16.75
CA ARG A 133 33.15 -30.11 16.83
C ARG A 133 31.85 -29.29 16.83
N TYR A 134 31.82 -28.18 17.56
CA TYR A 134 30.67 -27.26 17.53
C TYR A 134 30.49 -26.61 16.15
N ASP A 135 31.57 -26.18 15.50
CA ASP A 135 31.50 -25.56 14.16
C ASP A 135 31.02 -26.57 13.11
N ALA A 136 31.44 -27.84 13.21
CA ALA A 136 30.95 -28.91 12.34
C ALA A 136 29.43 -29.11 12.48
N VAL A 137 28.89 -29.09 13.71
CA VAL A 137 27.44 -29.16 13.93
C VAL A 137 26.75 -27.91 13.39
N LEU A 138 27.30 -26.71 13.58
CA LEU A 138 26.72 -25.48 13.02
C LEU A 138 26.67 -25.50 11.50
N ALA A 139 27.69 -26.03 10.83
CA ALA A 139 27.70 -26.20 9.37
C ALA A 139 26.60 -27.16 8.88
N MET A 140 26.28 -28.22 9.64
CA MET A 140 25.16 -29.12 9.32
C MET A 140 23.79 -28.42 9.40
N LEU A 141 23.70 -27.28 10.10
CA LEU A 141 22.46 -26.52 10.32
C LEU A 141 22.25 -25.41 9.27
N GLU A 142 23.17 -25.24 8.32
CA GLU A 142 23.10 -24.20 7.27
C GLU A 142 22.18 -24.50 6.08
N PRO A 143 21.89 -25.76 5.66
CA PRO A 143 21.07 -26.00 4.47
C PRO A 143 19.70 -25.28 4.49
N ASP A 144 19.34 -24.65 3.37
CA ASP A 144 18.08 -23.91 3.20
C ASP A 144 16.85 -24.81 3.15
N ALA A 145 17.03 -26.03 2.63
CA ALA A 145 15.97 -27.01 2.38
C ALA A 145 16.30 -28.38 3.03
N PRO A 146 16.40 -28.45 4.37
CA PRO A 146 16.83 -29.66 5.06
C PRO A 146 15.81 -30.79 4.95
N SER A 147 16.28 -32.02 4.75
CA SER A 147 15.46 -33.22 4.81
C SER A 147 15.28 -33.70 6.27
N PRO A 148 14.29 -34.58 6.55
CA PRO A 148 14.17 -35.23 7.86
C PRO A 148 15.43 -35.98 8.30
N ALA A 149 16.16 -36.57 7.35
CA ALA A 149 17.42 -37.26 7.62
C ALA A 149 18.51 -36.27 8.05
N ASP A 150 18.57 -35.09 7.43
CA ASP A 150 19.54 -34.05 7.79
C ASP A 150 19.29 -33.53 9.21
N LEU A 151 18.03 -33.29 9.58
CA LEU A 151 17.67 -32.85 10.92
C LEU A 151 18.01 -33.92 11.99
N ALA A 152 17.71 -35.19 11.69
CA ALA A 152 18.04 -36.30 12.59
C ALA A 152 19.57 -36.44 12.77
N ALA A 153 20.34 -36.31 11.68
CA ALA A 153 21.80 -36.33 11.74
C ALA A 153 22.36 -35.15 12.54
N ALA A 154 21.85 -33.93 12.33
CA ALA A 154 22.27 -32.75 13.07
C ALA A 154 21.96 -32.84 14.56
N ARG A 155 20.80 -33.41 14.94
CA ARG A 155 20.43 -33.67 16.34
C ARG A 155 21.37 -34.69 16.98
N ALA A 156 21.61 -35.82 16.32
CA ALA A 156 22.54 -36.84 16.82
C ALA A 156 23.96 -36.27 17.01
N ALA A 157 24.44 -35.46 16.06
CA ALA A 157 25.72 -34.78 16.17
C ALA A 157 25.74 -33.76 17.32
N ALA A 158 24.67 -33.00 17.52
CA ALA A 158 24.53 -32.05 18.63
C ALA A 158 24.48 -32.73 20.00
N GLU A 159 23.82 -33.89 20.12
CA GLU A 159 23.81 -34.69 21.35
C GLU A 159 25.19 -35.22 21.70
N ALA A 160 25.99 -35.57 20.69
CA ALA A 160 27.37 -36.03 20.82
C ALA A 160 28.38 -34.90 21.06
N LEU A 161 27.97 -33.62 21.08
CA LEU A 161 28.89 -32.51 21.34
C LEU A 161 29.49 -32.58 22.75
N PRO A 162 30.76 -32.17 22.93
CA PRO A 162 31.34 -32.09 24.25
C PRO A 162 30.64 -30.99 25.08
N PRO A 163 30.75 -31.00 26.41
CA PRO A 163 30.12 -29.98 27.25
C PRO A 163 30.64 -28.57 26.92
N PRO A 164 29.78 -27.53 26.97
CA PRO A 164 30.20 -26.15 26.69
C PRO A 164 31.35 -25.65 27.57
N ALA A 165 31.52 -26.21 28.78
CA ALA A 165 32.61 -25.86 29.69
C ALA A 165 34.02 -26.24 29.17
N LEU A 166 34.11 -27.06 28.12
CA LEU A 166 35.35 -27.34 27.41
C LEU A 166 35.67 -26.32 26.30
N LEU A 167 34.74 -25.41 25.97
CA LEU A 167 34.98 -24.29 25.07
C LEU A 167 35.66 -23.12 25.80
N PRO A 168 36.33 -22.21 25.08
CA PRO A 168 36.77 -20.93 25.61
C PRO A 168 35.61 -20.18 26.30
N PRO A 169 35.84 -19.48 27.43
CA PRO A 169 34.77 -18.80 28.19
C PRO A 169 33.85 -17.91 27.36
N LEU A 170 34.39 -17.20 26.36
CA LEU A 170 33.62 -16.33 25.46
C LEU A 170 32.68 -17.09 24.51
N ASP A 171 32.98 -18.37 24.23
CA ASP A 171 32.25 -19.19 23.26
C ASP A 171 31.21 -20.11 23.90
N GLN A 172 31.31 -20.37 25.22
CA GLN A 172 30.49 -21.39 25.89
C GLN A 172 28.99 -21.13 25.74
N GLN A 173 28.56 -19.88 25.96
CA GLN A 173 27.16 -19.50 25.83
C GLN A 173 26.79 -19.34 24.35
N THR A 174 27.63 -18.64 23.58
CA THR A 174 27.36 -18.27 22.18
C THR A 174 27.20 -19.50 21.30
N LYS A 175 28.15 -20.45 21.32
CA LYS A 175 28.08 -21.66 20.47
C LYS A 175 26.97 -22.61 20.91
N ARG A 176 26.73 -22.74 22.21
CA ARG A 176 25.60 -23.54 22.72
C ARG A 176 24.26 -22.97 22.25
N GLN A 177 24.06 -21.66 22.36
CA GLN A 177 22.85 -21.00 21.89
C GLN A 177 22.71 -21.12 20.36
N ALA A 178 23.81 -20.94 19.62
CA ALA A 178 23.81 -21.07 18.16
C ALA A 178 23.39 -22.47 17.70
N VAL A 179 23.87 -23.54 18.34
CA VAL A 179 23.44 -24.91 18.01
C VAL A 179 21.96 -25.12 18.34
N GLN A 180 21.49 -24.64 19.51
CA GLN A 180 20.08 -24.76 19.90
C GLN A 180 19.14 -24.00 18.95
N GLU A 181 19.47 -22.75 18.63
CA GLU A 181 18.65 -21.94 17.71
C GLU A 181 18.78 -22.45 16.27
N GLY A 182 19.96 -22.91 15.86
CA GLY A 182 20.18 -23.50 14.54
C GLY A 182 19.36 -24.78 14.35
N LEU A 183 19.29 -25.68 15.33
CA LEU A 183 18.43 -26.87 15.29
C LEU A 183 16.95 -26.51 15.19
N LYS A 184 16.51 -25.50 15.95
CA LYS A 184 15.13 -24.99 15.89
C LYS A 184 14.82 -24.37 14.52
N THR A 185 15.74 -23.56 13.99
CA THR A 185 15.59 -22.89 12.69
C THR A 185 15.60 -23.88 11.55
N MET A 186 16.52 -24.86 11.57
CA MET A 186 16.54 -25.97 10.62
C MET A 186 15.24 -26.76 10.66
N GLY A 187 14.71 -27.04 11.86
CA GLY A 187 13.39 -27.64 12.04
C GLY A 187 12.28 -26.82 11.38
N ALA A 188 12.25 -25.50 11.59
CA ALA A 188 11.29 -24.60 10.95
C ALA A 188 11.39 -24.60 9.41
N ARG A 189 12.62 -24.51 8.86
CA ARG A 189 12.84 -24.58 7.39
C ARG A 189 12.39 -25.91 6.81
N MET A 190 12.65 -27.02 7.51
CA MET A 190 12.13 -28.33 7.14
C MET A 190 10.60 -28.35 7.12
N VAL A 191 9.91 -27.76 8.11
CA VAL A 191 8.45 -27.65 8.13
C VAL A 191 7.95 -26.89 6.91
N ASP A 192 8.54 -25.73 6.62
CA ASP A 192 8.10 -24.87 5.53
C ASP A 192 8.32 -25.55 4.18
N HIS A 193 9.47 -26.19 3.97
CA HIS A 193 9.73 -26.99 2.78
C HIS A 193 8.74 -28.15 2.66
N ALA A 194 8.49 -28.87 3.77
CA ALA A 194 7.54 -29.96 3.81
C ALA A 194 6.09 -29.51 3.55
N ARG A 195 5.69 -28.29 3.96
CA ARG A 195 4.38 -27.70 3.62
C ARG A 195 4.26 -27.40 2.13
N ILE A 196 5.32 -26.89 1.50
CA ILE A 196 5.36 -26.65 0.05
C ILE A 196 5.17 -27.97 -0.69
N LEU A 197 5.97 -28.99 -0.36
CA LEU A 197 5.90 -30.32 -0.97
C LEU A 197 4.59 -31.05 -0.67
N ALA A 198 4.01 -30.89 0.53
CA ALA A 198 2.71 -31.47 0.86
C ALA A 198 1.56 -30.89 0.03
N GLY A 199 1.73 -29.68 -0.52
CA GLY A 199 0.83 -29.08 -1.50
C GLY A 199 0.95 -29.67 -2.90
N GLU A 200 2.05 -30.38 -3.20
CA GLU A 200 2.29 -31.03 -4.48
C GLU A 200 1.59 -32.39 -4.53
N ILE A 201 0.66 -32.55 -5.47
CA ILE A 201 -0.17 -33.75 -5.62
C ILE A 201 0.62 -34.87 -6.32
N GLU A 202 1.59 -34.51 -7.16
CA GLU A 202 2.38 -35.42 -7.99
C GLU A 202 3.87 -35.03 -7.87
N GLY A 203 4.66 -35.90 -7.23
CA GLY A 203 6.10 -35.70 -7.04
C GLY A 203 6.71 -36.82 -6.19
N ASP A 204 7.81 -37.42 -6.65
CA ASP A 204 8.49 -38.51 -5.93
C ASP A 204 8.97 -38.05 -4.54
N GLU A 205 9.31 -36.77 -4.41
CA GLU A 205 9.74 -36.13 -3.17
C GLU A 205 8.58 -35.95 -2.18
N ALA A 206 7.42 -35.46 -2.66
CA ALA A 206 6.19 -35.39 -1.89
C ALA A 206 5.70 -36.78 -1.44
N ALA A 207 5.89 -37.81 -2.26
CA ALA A 207 5.57 -39.19 -1.92
C ALA A 207 6.47 -39.77 -0.81
N ALA A 208 7.76 -39.43 -0.81
CA ALA A 208 8.76 -39.90 0.15
C ALA A 208 8.75 -39.17 1.49
N LEU A 209 8.22 -37.94 1.54
CA LEU A 209 8.28 -37.03 2.70
C LEU A 209 7.63 -37.59 3.98
N LEU A 210 6.43 -38.15 3.90
CA LEU A 210 5.71 -38.68 5.07
C LEU A 210 6.39 -39.93 5.68
N PRO A 211 6.81 -40.94 4.88
CA PRO A 211 7.63 -42.03 5.39
C PRO A 211 8.92 -41.55 6.06
N ALA A 212 9.65 -40.62 5.44
CA ALA A 212 10.90 -40.09 5.98
C ALA A 212 10.70 -39.36 7.32
N MET A 213 9.65 -38.55 7.44
CA MET A 213 9.32 -37.84 8.68
C MET A 213 8.90 -38.80 9.80
N ARG A 214 8.12 -39.83 9.46
CA ARG A 214 7.75 -40.89 10.41
C ARG A 214 8.98 -41.61 10.94
N ASP A 215 9.95 -41.90 10.08
CA ASP A 215 11.16 -42.63 10.47
C ASP A 215 12.11 -41.74 11.29
N ALA A 216 12.20 -40.44 10.99
CA ALA A 216 12.90 -39.45 11.82
C ALA A 216 12.27 -39.34 13.22
N TRP A 217 10.94 -39.21 13.30
CA TRP A 217 10.21 -39.20 14.57
C TRP A 217 10.42 -40.49 15.38
N ARG A 218 10.41 -41.66 14.74
CA ARG A 218 10.68 -42.93 15.41
C ARG A 218 12.08 -42.98 16.03
N ALA A 219 13.06 -42.37 15.37
CA ALA A 219 14.43 -42.32 15.84
C ALA A 219 14.60 -41.35 17.02
N SER A 220 13.96 -40.18 16.99
CA SER A 220 14.13 -39.15 18.04
C SER A 220 13.17 -39.32 19.22
N ARG A 221 11.96 -39.84 18.96
CA ARG A 221 10.78 -39.81 19.85
C ARG A 221 10.46 -38.43 20.41
N ASP A 222 10.80 -37.36 19.69
CA ASP A 222 10.57 -35.98 20.10
C ASP A 222 9.10 -35.57 19.92
N ARG A 223 8.54 -34.87 20.91
CA ARG A 223 7.12 -34.42 20.87
C ARG A 223 6.90 -33.39 19.77
N THR A 224 7.86 -32.50 19.55
CA THR A 224 7.81 -31.47 18.51
C THR A 224 7.72 -32.09 17.12
N GLU A 225 8.43 -33.19 16.88
CA GLU A 225 8.38 -33.94 15.62
C GLU A 225 7.05 -34.68 15.43
N ALA A 226 6.38 -35.12 16.50
CA ALA A 226 5.05 -35.70 16.43
C ALA A 226 3.97 -34.68 16.03
N GLU A 227 4.05 -33.48 16.62
CA GLU A 227 3.17 -32.35 16.28
C GLU A 227 3.38 -31.93 14.82
N LEU A 228 4.64 -31.89 14.37
CA LEU A 228 4.99 -31.62 12.99
C LEU A 228 4.48 -32.67 12.00
N LEU A 229 4.63 -33.96 12.34
CA LEU A 229 4.11 -35.06 11.51
C LEU A 229 2.60 -34.94 11.31
N THR A 230 1.86 -34.57 12.37
CA THR A 230 0.42 -34.35 12.33
C THR A 230 0.07 -33.18 11.41
N GLU A 231 0.78 -32.06 11.54
CA GLU A 231 0.55 -30.88 10.71
C GLU A 231 0.81 -31.13 9.21
N LEU A 232 1.84 -31.91 8.89
CA LEU A 232 2.15 -32.31 7.51
C LEU A 232 1.11 -33.28 6.94
N GLN A 233 0.60 -34.20 7.75
CA GLN A 233 -0.52 -35.06 7.37
C GLN A 233 -1.78 -34.25 7.09
N ASP A 234 -2.11 -33.27 7.94
CA ASP A 234 -3.24 -32.36 7.74
C ASP A 234 -3.08 -31.52 6.47
N SER A 235 -1.89 -30.99 6.22
CA SER A 235 -1.58 -30.17 5.03
C SER A 235 -1.71 -30.99 3.74
N ARG A 236 -1.17 -32.22 3.74
CA ARG A 236 -1.28 -33.14 2.59
C ARG A 236 -2.72 -33.60 2.37
N ALA A 237 -3.43 -33.94 3.45
CA ALA A 237 -4.84 -34.29 3.38
C ALA A 237 -5.64 -33.12 2.77
N LEU A 238 -5.40 -31.89 3.20
CA LEU A 238 -6.03 -30.69 2.62
C LEU A 238 -5.70 -30.50 1.13
N ALA A 239 -4.44 -30.67 0.73
CA ALA A 239 -4.03 -30.55 -0.68
C ALA A 239 -4.71 -31.60 -1.57
N LEU A 240 -4.73 -32.87 -1.13
CA LEU A 240 -5.43 -33.95 -1.83
C LEU A 240 -6.95 -33.74 -1.82
N LEU A 241 -7.51 -33.22 -0.74
CA LEU A 241 -8.93 -32.85 -0.64
C LEU A 241 -9.27 -31.76 -1.68
N MET A 242 -8.43 -30.74 -1.83
CA MET A 242 -8.56 -29.65 -2.82
C MET A 242 -8.38 -30.15 -4.27
N ALA A 243 -7.59 -31.19 -4.47
CA ALA A 243 -7.37 -31.83 -5.76
C ALA A 243 -8.51 -32.77 -6.19
N GLY A 244 -9.56 -32.93 -5.38
CA GLY A 244 -10.64 -33.88 -5.63
C GLY A 244 -10.21 -35.34 -5.51
N ARG A 245 -9.08 -35.63 -4.85
CA ARG A 245 -8.64 -36.99 -4.56
C ARG A 245 -9.35 -37.51 -3.29
N ASP A 246 -9.59 -38.81 -3.28
CA ASP A 246 -10.16 -39.50 -2.14
C ASP A 246 -9.08 -39.71 -1.06
N VAL A 247 -9.20 -38.99 0.05
CA VAL A 247 -8.30 -39.10 1.20
C VAL A 247 -8.69 -40.22 2.15
N THR A 248 -9.84 -40.88 1.96
CA THR A 248 -10.23 -42.02 2.79
C THR A 248 -9.29 -43.22 2.61
N ALA A 249 -8.64 -43.31 1.44
CA ALA A 249 -7.57 -44.29 1.19
C ALA A 249 -6.27 -43.98 1.96
N MET A 250 -6.10 -42.78 2.53
CA MET A 250 -4.99 -42.43 3.42
C MET A 250 -5.29 -42.72 4.89
N ALA A 251 -6.56 -42.88 5.25
CA ALA A 251 -6.92 -43.32 6.58
C ALA A 251 -6.49 -44.78 6.73
N GLU A 252 -5.57 -45.07 7.64
CA GLU A 252 -5.28 -46.44 8.04
C GLU A 252 -6.48 -46.94 8.86
N THR A 253 -7.50 -47.44 8.18
CA THR A 253 -8.77 -47.86 8.76
C THR A 253 -8.68 -49.19 9.51
N ALA A 254 -7.53 -49.87 9.43
CA ALA A 254 -7.26 -51.15 10.09
C ALA A 254 -6.73 -50.92 11.52
N PRO A 255 -7.52 -51.19 12.58
CA PRO A 255 -7.09 -50.99 13.97
C PRO A 255 -5.79 -51.72 14.30
N ALA A 256 -5.59 -52.91 13.73
CA ALA A 256 -4.39 -53.72 13.92
C ALA A 256 -3.10 -53.06 13.39
N ARG A 257 -3.17 -52.23 12.33
CA ARG A 257 -2.00 -51.49 11.81
C ARG A 257 -1.75 -50.21 12.59
N LEU A 258 -2.80 -49.58 13.11
CA LEU A 258 -2.68 -48.48 14.07
C LEU A 258 -1.99 -48.98 15.36
N CYS A 259 -2.44 -50.13 15.88
CA CYS A 259 -1.83 -50.80 17.03
C CYS A 259 -0.39 -51.23 16.74
N ALA A 260 -0.08 -51.85 15.60
CA ALA A 260 1.31 -52.20 15.25
C ALA A 260 2.25 -50.98 15.11
N THR A 261 1.69 -49.80 14.80
CA THR A 261 2.45 -48.54 14.75
C THR A 261 2.72 -47.96 16.14
N VAL A 262 1.85 -48.25 17.11
CA VAL A 262 1.98 -47.89 18.54
C VAL A 262 2.79 -48.94 19.32
N ASP A 263 2.66 -50.23 19.01
CA ASP A 263 3.37 -51.36 19.64
C ASP A 263 4.89 -51.41 19.34
N GLY A 264 5.38 -50.54 18.43
CA GLY A 264 6.81 -50.24 18.32
C GLY A 264 7.39 -49.53 19.55
N THR A 265 6.55 -49.14 20.52
CA THR A 265 6.96 -48.59 21.81
C THR A 265 7.33 -49.70 22.79
N GLY A 266 8.60 -50.12 22.75
CA GLY A 266 9.18 -50.94 23.82
C GLY A 266 8.91 -50.34 25.20
N THR A 267 8.31 -51.15 26.07
CA THR A 267 7.76 -50.88 27.41
C THR A 267 8.79 -50.55 28.50
N HIS A 268 10.00 -50.09 28.15
CA HIS A 268 11.05 -49.83 29.15
C HIS A 268 11.12 -48.39 29.68
N VAL A 269 10.25 -47.49 29.24
CA VAL A 269 10.24 -46.09 29.75
C VAL A 269 8.82 -45.68 30.14
N MET A 270 8.20 -46.41 31.08
CA MET A 270 7.12 -45.83 31.87
C MET A 270 7.36 -46.12 33.35
N SER A 271 7.31 -45.05 34.13
CA SER A 271 7.63 -45.00 35.55
C SER A 271 6.82 -46.03 36.36
N GLN A 272 7.39 -46.43 37.50
CA GLN A 272 6.84 -47.38 38.48
C GLN A 272 5.44 -47.03 39.05
N GLY A 273 4.76 -45.99 38.55
CA GLY A 273 3.40 -45.61 38.96
C GLY A 273 2.26 -46.24 38.17
N PHE A 274 2.49 -46.80 36.97
CA PHE A 274 1.43 -47.29 36.09
C PHE A 274 1.32 -48.83 35.98
N GLY A 275 2.13 -49.59 36.71
CA GLY A 275 2.20 -51.06 36.63
C GLY A 275 0.98 -51.86 37.14
N ARG A 276 -0.24 -51.31 37.11
CA ARG A 276 -1.48 -52.03 37.46
C ARG A 276 -2.60 -51.93 36.44
N ALA A 277 -2.49 -51.13 35.39
CA ALA A 277 -3.40 -51.20 34.26
C ALA A 277 -2.72 -52.08 33.19
N GLY A 278 -3.19 -53.33 33.06
CA GLY A 278 -2.67 -54.26 32.06
C GLY A 278 -2.92 -53.77 30.64
N GLU A 279 -2.22 -54.38 29.66
CA GLU A 279 -2.34 -54.11 28.22
C GLU A 279 -3.80 -54.04 27.71
N GLU A 280 -4.74 -54.76 28.35
CA GLU A 280 -6.18 -54.69 28.05
C GLU A 280 -6.79 -53.29 28.28
N THR A 281 -6.35 -52.54 29.29
CA THR A 281 -6.95 -51.23 29.61
C THR A 281 -6.52 -50.14 28.63
N LEU A 282 -5.30 -50.21 28.07
CA LEU A 282 -4.85 -49.25 27.05
C LEU A 282 -5.46 -49.55 25.68
N LEU A 283 -5.69 -50.81 25.35
CA LEU A 283 -6.47 -51.22 24.17
C LEU A 283 -7.95 -50.85 24.32
N GLU A 284 -8.57 -50.97 25.49
CA GLU A 284 -9.91 -50.45 25.78
C GLU A 284 -9.99 -48.92 25.72
N ILE A 285 -8.97 -48.21 26.22
CA ILE A 285 -8.92 -46.74 26.15
C ILE A 285 -8.72 -46.26 24.71
N ALA A 286 -7.81 -46.88 23.94
CA ALA A 286 -7.56 -46.51 22.54
C ALA A 286 -8.74 -46.91 21.63
N SER A 287 -9.31 -48.09 21.79
CA SER A 287 -10.51 -48.53 21.05
C SER A 287 -11.76 -47.77 21.47
N GLY A 288 -11.89 -47.42 22.77
CA GLY A 288 -12.95 -46.56 23.30
C GLY A 288 -12.84 -45.12 22.81
N LEU A 289 -11.63 -44.54 22.73
CA LEU A 289 -11.39 -43.21 22.16
C LEU A 289 -11.67 -43.17 20.66
N VAL A 290 -11.22 -44.19 19.91
CA VAL A 290 -11.52 -44.30 18.48
C VAL A 290 -13.01 -44.50 18.26
N ALA A 291 -13.69 -45.39 19.02
CA ALA A 291 -15.13 -45.60 18.90
C ALA A 291 -15.96 -44.37 19.30
N GLN A 292 -15.50 -43.57 20.28
CA GLN A 292 -16.15 -42.30 20.66
C GLN A 292 -15.86 -41.15 19.67
N ALA A 293 -14.68 -41.15 19.04
CA ALA A 293 -14.28 -40.13 18.06
C ALA A 293 -14.78 -40.43 16.64
N TRP A 294 -15.00 -41.70 16.30
CA TRP A 294 -15.36 -42.15 14.95
C TRP A 294 -16.63 -41.51 14.40
N PRO A 295 -17.75 -41.39 15.15
CA PRO A 295 -18.94 -40.69 14.67
C PRO A 295 -18.67 -39.20 14.36
N ARG A 296 -17.74 -38.56 15.08
CA ARG A 296 -17.34 -37.17 14.80
C ARG A 296 -16.47 -37.07 13.55
N ILE A 297 -15.61 -38.06 13.31
CA ILE A 297 -14.81 -38.16 12.08
C ILE A 297 -15.71 -38.39 10.87
N GLU A 298 -16.66 -39.33 10.95
CA GLU A 298 -17.67 -39.57 9.91
C GLU A 298 -18.51 -38.32 9.62
N ALA A 299 -18.95 -37.61 10.67
CA ALA A 299 -19.66 -36.35 10.51
C ALA A 299 -18.81 -35.28 9.80
N ARG A 300 -17.52 -35.15 10.14
CA ARG A 300 -16.61 -34.21 9.45
C ARG A 300 -16.35 -34.61 8.00
N ILE A 301 -16.23 -35.90 7.68
CA ILE A 301 -16.10 -36.39 6.31
C ILE A 301 -17.35 -36.02 5.49
N ALA A 302 -18.54 -36.33 6.01
CA ALA A 302 -19.80 -35.96 5.36
C ALA A 302 -19.95 -34.44 5.20
N GLY A 303 -19.49 -33.67 6.19
CA GLY A 303 -19.44 -32.21 6.14
C GLY A 303 -18.54 -31.68 5.02
N MET A 304 -17.35 -32.26 4.87
CA MET A 304 -16.41 -31.91 3.80
C MET A 304 -16.93 -32.29 2.42
N ASP A 305 -17.63 -33.43 2.28
CA ASP A 305 -18.26 -33.81 1.01
C ASP A 305 -19.39 -32.85 0.62
N LYS A 306 -20.19 -32.41 1.60
CA LYS A 306 -21.19 -31.35 1.38
C LYS A 306 -20.53 -30.03 0.97
N LEU A 307 -19.38 -29.69 1.56
CA LEU A 307 -18.63 -28.48 1.21
C LEU A 307 -18.09 -28.54 -0.22
N ARG A 308 -17.53 -29.69 -0.62
CA ARG A 308 -17.08 -29.95 -2.00
C ARG A 308 -18.22 -29.88 -3.00
N ALA A 309 -19.36 -30.50 -2.69
CA ALA A 309 -20.56 -30.42 -3.52
C ALA A 309 -21.02 -28.97 -3.68
N THR A 310 -20.92 -28.18 -2.61
CA THR A 310 -21.26 -26.74 -2.63
C THR A 310 -20.29 -25.96 -3.52
N ILE A 311 -18.98 -26.18 -3.40
CA ILE A 311 -17.97 -25.53 -4.26
C ILE A 311 -18.15 -25.94 -5.72
N ALA A 312 -18.39 -27.22 -5.99
CA ALA A 312 -18.64 -27.72 -7.34
C ALA A 312 -19.91 -27.10 -7.94
N HIS A 313 -20.96 -26.94 -7.12
CA HIS A 313 -22.18 -26.25 -7.54
C HIS A 313 -21.92 -24.76 -7.87
N LEU A 314 -21.16 -24.06 -7.02
CA LEU A 314 -20.75 -22.68 -7.31
C LEU A 314 -19.91 -22.59 -8.60
N ALA A 315 -18.95 -23.49 -8.78
CA ALA A 315 -18.09 -23.54 -9.95
C ALA A 315 -18.85 -23.86 -11.25
N ALA A 316 -19.98 -24.56 -11.15
CA ALA A 316 -20.88 -24.82 -12.27
C ALA A 316 -21.79 -23.62 -12.62
N THR A 317 -21.77 -22.53 -11.84
CA THR A 317 -22.54 -21.32 -12.14
C THR A 317 -22.02 -20.71 -13.45
N PRO A 318 -22.88 -20.49 -14.47
CA PRO A 318 -22.47 -19.84 -15.70
C PRO A 318 -21.85 -18.47 -15.41
N VAL A 319 -20.73 -18.15 -16.07
CA VAL A 319 -20.02 -16.87 -15.88
C VAL A 319 -20.74 -15.75 -16.64
N THR A 320 -21.87 -15.31 -16.08
CA THR A 320 -22.64 -14.17 -16.55
C THR A 320 -23.11 -13.29 -15.40
N LEU A 321 -23.32 -12.00 -15.63
CA LEU A 321 -23.80 -11.05 -14.63
C LEU A 321 -25.15 -11.50 -14.04
N ALA A 322 -26.04 -12.01 -14.88
CA ALA A 322 -27.35 -12.51 -14.46
C ALA A 322 -27.23 -13.76 -13.56
N ALA A 323 -26.40 -14.73 -13.95
CA ALA A 323 -26.21 -15.96 -13.18
C ALA A 323 -25.49 -15.70 -11.85
N TYR A 324 -24.46 -14.86 -11.85
CA TYR A 324 -23.73 -14.49 -10.63
C TYR A 324 -24.61 -13.69 -9.67
N ARG A 325 -25.44 -12.77 -10.18
CA ARG A 325 -26.44 -12.07 -9.36
C ARG A 325 -27.46 -13.05 -8.76
N ALA A 326 -27.96 -14.01 -9.55
CA ALA A 326 -28.89 -15.03 -9.07
C ALA A 326 -28.25 -15.95 -8.00
N ALA A 327 -26.95 -16.22 -8.12
CA ALA A 327 -26.14 -16.94 -7.15
C ALA A 327 -25.58 -16.03 -6.02
N ASN A 328 -26.15 -14.84 -5.83
CA ASN A 328 -25.74 -13.85 -4.82
C ASN A 328 -24.22 -13.60 -4.78
N TRP A 329 -23.61 -13.45 -5.95
CA TRP A 329 -22.16 -13.23 -6.13
C TRP A 329 -21.29 -14.31 -5.49
N LEU A 330 -21.76 -15.57 -5.54
CA LEU A 330 -21.10 -16.75 -4.96
C LEU A 330 -20.92 -16.67 -3.43
N THR A 331 -21.64 -15.77 -2.77
CA THR A 331 -21.65 -15.72 -1.31
C THR A 331 -22.51 -16.88 -0.77
N ILE A 332 -21.93 -17.68 0.12
CA ILE A 332 -22.64 -18.76 0.80
C ILE A 332 -22.98 -18.31 2.21
N ASP A 333 -24.24 -18.49 2.61
CA ASP A 333 -24.63 -18.35 4.00
C ASP A 333 -24.03 -19.49 4.82
N ALA A 334 -23.10 -19.18 5.72
CA ALA A 334 -22.52 -20.15 6.65
C ALA A 334 -23.58 -20.86 7.50
N ALA A 335 -24.78 -20.28 7.67
CA ALA A 335 -25.90 -20.94 8.32
C ALA A 335 -26.41 -22.17 7.55
N ALA A 336 -26.34 -22.17 6.22
CA ALA A 336 -26.73 -23.29 5.36
C ALA A 336 -25.79 -24.50 5.49
N LEU A 337 -24.63 -24.33 6.13
CA LEU A 337 -23.61 -25.34 6.34
C LEU A 337 -23.45 -25.74 7.82
N ARG A 338 -24.34 -25.29 8.72
CA ARG A 338 -24.25 -25.62 10.17
C ARG A 338 -24.44 -27.10 10.49
N ASP A 339 -25.09 -27.85 9.61
CA ASP A 339 -25.35 -29.29 9.74
C ASP A 339 -24.15 -30.16 9.29
N THR A 340 -23.07 -29.56 8.80
CA THR A 340 -21.87 -30.27 8.32
C THR A 340 -20.99 -30.82 9.44
N GLY A 341 -21.24 -30.46 10.70
CA GLY A 341 -20.33 -30.80 11.82
C GLY A 341 -18.97 -30.08 11.77
N LEU A 342 -18.77 -29.19 10.79
CA LEU A 342 -17.60 -28.31 10.69
C LEU A 342 -17.87 -27.00 11.44
N SER A 343 -16.82 -26.46 12.06
CA SER A 343 -16.85 -25.12 12.63
C SER A 343 -16.89 -24.06 11.51
N ARG A 344 -17.36 -22.86 11.86
CA ARG A 344 -17.37 -21.71 10.94
C ARG A 344 -15.99 -21.40 10.37
N GLU A 345 -14.95 -21.53 11.21
CA GLU A 345 -13.58 -21.26 10.80
C GLU A 345 -13.09 -22.26 9.75
N GLU A 346 -13.41 -23.55 9.92
CA GLU A 346 -13.07 -24.59 8.94
C GLU A 346 -13.79 -24.39 7.60
N ILE A 347 -15.08 -24.04 7.66
CA ILE A 347 -15.88 -23.72 6.48
C ILE A 347 -15.26 -22.52 5.73
N ASP A 348 -14.96 -21.43 6.44
CA ASP A 348 -14.37 -20.21 5.86
C ASP A 348 -12.98 -20.47 5.26
N ARG A 349 -12.16 -21.31 5.91
CA ARG A 349 -10.80 -21.66 5.48
C ARG A 349 -10.78 -22.35 4.11
N VAL A 350 -11.83 -23.10 3.79
CA VAL A 350 -11.96 -23.81 2.50
C VAL A 350 -12.76 -23.00 1.48
N LEU A 351 -13.89 -22.40 1.88
CA LEU A 351 -14.76 -21.67 0.94
C LEU A 351 -14.10 -20.40 0.42
N ARG A 352 -13.48 -19.60 1.30
CA ARG A 352 -13.00 -18.27 0.92
C ARG A 352 -11.95 -18.34 -0.20
N PRO A 353 -10.91 -19.19 -0.13
CA PRO A 353 -9.97 -19.33 -1.25
C PRO A 353 -10.63 -19.85 -2.52
N ALA A 354 -11.59 -20.78 -2.41
CA ALA A 354 -12.27 -21.35 -3.56
C ALA A 354 -13.14 -20.29 -4.28
N THR A 355 -13.96 -19.54 -3.54
CA THR A 355 -14.79 -18.47 -4.12
C THR A 355 -13.94 -17.33 -4.68
N THR A 356 -12.83 -16.98 -4.01
CA THR A 356 -11.89 -15.98 -4.55
C THR A 356 -11.33 -16.39 -5.90
N ARG A 357 -10.88 -17.65 -6.07
CA ARG A 357 -10.36 -18.13 -7.38
C ARG A 357 -11.45 -18.14 -8.46
N LEU A 358 -12.67 -18.54 -8.12
CA LEU A 358 -13.81 -18.50 -9.05
C LEU A 358 -14.11 -17.07 -9.50
N LEU A 359 -14.11 -16.11 -8.56
CA LEU A 359 -14.31 -14.70 -8.86
C LEU A 359 -13.16 -14.12 -9.69
N GLU A 360 -11.91 -14.44 -9.37
CA GLU A 360 -10.74 -14.01 -10.15
C GLU A 360 -10.81 -14.45 -11.62
N THR A 361 -11.26 -15.69 -11.86
CA THR A 361 -11.44 -16.23 -13.21
C THR A 361 -12.65 -15.61 -13.91
N ALA A 362 -13.69 -15.25 -13.17
CA ALA A 362 -14.92 -14.69 -13.71
C ALA A 362 -14.82 -13.20 -14.06
N VAL A 363 -14.07 -12.41 -13.29
CA VAL A 363 -14.00 -10.94 -13.43
C VAL A 363 -13.73 -10.50 -14.87
N PRO A 364 -12.75 -11.05 -15.63
CA PRO A 364 -12.51 -10.63 -17.01
C PRO A 364 -13.70 -10.88 -17.94
N VAL A 365 -14.41 -11.99 -17.77
CA VAL A 365 -15.59 -12.34 -18.58
C VAL A 365 -16.78 -11.45 -18.23
N LEU A 366 -16.99 -11.20 -16.94
CA LEU A 366 -18.04 -10.30 -16.46
C LEU A 366 -17.78 -8.85 -16.89
N ALA A 367 -16.52 -8.41 -16.89
CA ALA A 367 -16.09 -7.11 -17.40
C ALA A 367 -16.37 -6.98 -18.91
N GLN A 368 -16.10 -8.03 -19.70
CA GLN A 368 -16.45 -8.08 -21.12
C GLN A 368 -17.97 -8.02 -21.34
N GLU A 369 -18.75 -8.77 -20.56
CA GLU A 369 -20.21 -8.70 -20.62
C GLU A 369 -20.72 -7.29 -20.28
N LEU A 370 -20.13 -6.65 -19.26
CA LEU A 370 -20.43 -5.27 -18.89
C LEU A 370 -20.03 -4.27 -19.99
N ALA A 371 -18.96 -4.54 -20.71
CA ALA A 371 -18.52 -3.72 -21.84
C ALA A 371 -19.36 -3.93 -23.12
N GLN A 372 -20.22 -4.95 -23.19
CA GLN A 372 -21.12 -5.13 -24.34
C GLN A 372 -21.91 -3.85 -24.64
N GLY A 373 -22.09 -3.56 -25.93
CA GLY A 373 -22.72 -2.34 -26.43
C GLY A 373 -21.79 -1.12 -26.47
N VAL A 374 -20.64 -1.11 -25.78
CA VAL A 374 -19.74 0.06 -25.81
C VAL A 374 -19.24 0.35 -27.23
N ALA A 375 -19.05 -0.67 -28.05
CA ALA A 375 -18.55 -0.54 -29.42
C ALA A 375 -19.54 0.11 -30.38
N ASP A 376 -20.82 0.16 -30.02
CA ASP A 376 -21.89 0.79 -30.79
C ASP A 376 -22.10 2.27 -30.40
N GLU A 377 -21.49 2.71 -29.29
CA GLU A 377 -21.59 4.08 -28.78
C GLU A 377 -20.65 5.00 -29.55
N THR A 378 -21.20 6.05 -30.17
CA THR A 378 -20.41 7.07 -30.87
C THR A 378 -20.24 8.34 -30.06
N ASP A 379 -21.05 8.52 -29.01
CA ASP A 379 -20.98 9.69 -28.14
C ASP A 379 -19.94 9.47 -27.03
N ILE A 380 -19.02 10.42 -26.88
CA ILE A 380 -17.91 10.33 -25.93
C ILE A 380 -18.43 10.28 -24.48
N ALA A 381 -19.46 11.06 -24.15
CA ALA A 381 -20.06 11.05 -22.81
C ALA A 381 -20.83 9.74 -22.53
N ALA A 382 -21.46 9.15 -23.55
CA ALA A 382 -22.05 7.83 -23.45
C ALA A 382 -20.99 6.76 -23.16
N ILE A 383 -19.84 6.78 -23.85
CA ILE A 383 -18.73 5.85 -23.64
C ILE A 383 -18.15 5.98 -22.22
N THR A 384 -17.85 7.20 -21.76
CA THR A 384 -17.24 7.43 -20.44
C THR A 384 -18.17 7.02 -19.30
N GLY A 385 -19.48 7.19 -19.44
CA GLY A 385 -20.46 6.77 -18.44
C GLY A 385 -20.92 5.30 -18.52
N HIS A 386 -20.50 4.55 -19.54
CA HIS A 386 -21.07 3.23 -19.88
C HIS A 386 -20.95 2.22 -18.72
N CYS A 387 -19.73 1.98 -18.26
CA CYS A 387 -19.44 0.96 -17.25
C CYS A 387 -20.11 1.28 -15.91
N ALA A 388 -20.05 2.54 -15.45
CA ALA A 388 -20.70 3.00 -14.22
C ALA A 388 -22.22 2.81 -14.25
N ARG A 389 -22.88 3.12 -15.38
CA ARG A 389 -24.33 2.90 -15.53
C ARG A 389 -24.67 1.42 -15.47
N ARG A 390 -23.91 0.57 -16.16
CA ARG A 390 -24.21 -0.87 -16.23
C ARG A 390 -23.93 -1.60 -14.92
N ILE A 391 -22.84 -1.27 -14.22
CA ILE A 391 -22.57 -1.88 -12.90
C ILE A 391 -23.64 -1.43 -11.88
N GLY A 392 -24.09 -0.17 -11.97
CA GLY A 392 -25.24 0.38 -11.24
C GLY A 392 -26.49 -0.50 -11.27
N ALA A 393 -26.79 -1.09 -12.44
CA ALA A 393 -27.97 -1.92 -12.64
C ALA A 393 -27.88 -3.32 -11.98
N VAL A 394 -26.67 -3.79 -11.65
CA VAL A 394 -26.40 -5.15 -11.16
C VAL A 394 -25.75 -5.20 -9.78
N LEU A 395 -25.48 -4.05 -9.15
CA LEU A 395 -24.76 -3.89 -7.89
C LEU A 395 -25.42 -4.53 -6.65
N ALA A 396 -26.71 -4.86 -6.71
CA ALA A 396 -27.43 -5.42 -5.56
C ALA A 396 -26.79 -6.72 -5.06
N GLY A 397 -26.39 -6.75 -3.78
CA GLY A 397 -25.76 -7.90 -3.11
C GLY A 397 -24.28 -8.11 -3.46
N MET A 398 -23.68 -7.25 -4.28
CA MET A 398 -22.28 -7.33 -4.69
C MET A 398 -21.37 -6.66 -3.66
N ASP A 399 -20.22 -7.28 -3.38
CA ASP A 399 -19.14 -6.64 -2.63
C ASP A 399 -18.55 -5.44 -3.40
N ALA A 400 -18.21 -4.36 -2.68
CA ALA A 400 -17.73 -3.13 -3.31
C ALA A 400 -16.37 -3.29 -4.01
N ALA A 401 -15.48 -4.13 -3.47
CA ALA A 401 -14.18 -4.39 -4.09
C ALA A 401 -14.35 -5.24 -5.37
N LEU A 402 -15.27 -6.21 -5.35
CA LEU A 402 -15.63 -6.95 -6.57
C LEU A 402 -16.23 -6.02 -7.63
N ALA A 403 -17.15 -5.11 -7.24
CA ALA A 403 -17.72 -4.12 -8.14
C ALA A 403 -16.66 -3.24 -8.79
N ALA A 404 -15.70 -2.76 -8.00
CA ALA A 404 -14.59 -1.96 -8.49
C ALA A 404 -13.73 -2.74 -9.51
N ARG A 405 -13.41 -4.01 -9.23
CA ARG A 405 -12.61 -4.85 -10.15
C ARG A 405 -13.31 -5.11 -11.49
N ILE A 406 -14.61 -5.42 -11.48
CA ILE A 406 -15.39 -5.63 -12.72
C ILE A 406 -15.51 -4.31 -13.49
N THR A 407 -15.75 -3.20 -12.78
CA THR A 407 -15.86 -1.87 -13.40
C THR A 407 -14.54 -1.47 -14.05
N GLN A 408 -13.42 -1.65 -13.37
CA GLN A 408 -12.09 -1.37 -13.92
C GLN A 408 -11.80 -2.17 -15.20
N GLY A 409 -12.10 -3.47 -15.22
CA GLY A 409 -11.93 -4.28 -16.44
C GLY A 409 -12.84 -3.84 -17.59
N CYS A 410 -14.05 -3.35 -17.30
CA CYS A 410 -14.93 -2.77 -18.32
C CYS A 410 -14.35 -1.44 -18.84
N GLU A 411 -13.83 -0.62 -17.94
CA GLU A 411 -13.25 0.69 -18.26
C GLU A 411 -12.02 0.58 -19.13
N GLU A 412 -11.19 -0.46 -18.96
CA GLU A 412 -10.07 -0.77 -19.86
C GLU A 412 -10.53 -1.02 -21.31
N ILE A 413 -11.63 -1.77 -21.49
CA ILE A 413 -12.22 -2.04 -22.81
C ILE A 413 -12.84 -0.76 -23.39
N ALA A 414 -13.57 -0.01 -22.57
CA ALA A 414 -14.21 1.24 -22.96
C ALA A 414 -13.20 2.34 -23.33
N ALA A 415 -12.08 2.43 -22.62
CA ALA A 415 -11.02 3.40 -22.89
C ALA A 415 -10.38 3.19 -24.27
N ALA A 416 -10.11 1.95 -24.65
CA ALA A 416 -9.60 1.63 -25.99
C ALA A 416 -10.61 2.00 -27.10
N HIS A 417 -11.92 1.90 -26.82
CA HIS A 417 -12.95 2.36 -27.75
C HIS A 417 -13.04 3.89 -27.79
N LEU A 418 -12.97 4.55 -26.63
CA LEU A 418 -12.93 6.01 -26.51
C LEU A 418 -11.78 6.59 -27.34
N GLU A 419 -10.58 6.01 -27.26
CA GLU A 419 -9.44 6.50 -28.04
C GLU A 419 -9.73 6.43 -29.55
N ARG A 420 -10.29 5.31 -30.05
CA ARG A 420 -10.64 5.19 -31.47
C ARG A 420 -11.69 6.20 -31.91
N VAL A 421 -12.79 6.32 -31.18
CA VAL A 421 -13.89 7.25 -31.50
C VAL A 421 -13.43 8.70 -31.36
N GLY A 422 -12.69 8.99 -30.29
CA GLY A 422 -12.14 10.31 -30.00
C GLY A 422 -11.15 10.76 -31.07
N THR A 423 -10.23 9.91 -31.53
CA THR A 423 -9.28 10.25 -32.59
C THR A 423 -10.00 10.51 -33.91
N ALA A 424 -11.00 9.70 -34.26
CA ALA A 424 -11.82 9.95 -35.45
C ALA A 424 -12.56 11.29 -35.36
N ARG A 425 -13.11 11.61 -34.18
CA ARG A 425 -13.81 12.87 -33.93
C ARG A 425 -12.89 14.08 -33.99
N ILE A 426 -11.70 13.99 -33.39
CA ILE A 426 -10.65 15.01 -33.47
C ILE A 426 -10.24 15.23 -34.92
N ALA A 427 -10.05 14.16 -35.70
CA ALA A 427 -9.71 14.28 -37.13
C ALA A 427 -10.82 14.98 -37.93
N GLU A 428 -12.09 14.67 -37.66
CA GLU A 428 -13.23 15.34 -38.30
C GLU A 428 -13.29 16.83 -37.93
N MET A 429 -13.13 17.17 -36.64
CA MET A 429 -13.14 18.55 -36.16
C MET A 429 -11.94 19.34 -36.71
N ALA A 430 -10.75 18.72 -36.76
CA ALA A 430 -9.56 19.29 -37.36
C ALA A 430 -9.79 19.59 -38.85
N ALA A 431 -10.31 18.64 -39.62
CA ALA A 431 -10.61 18.84 -41.03
C ALA A 431 -11.63 19.97 -41.25
N ARG A 432 -12.65 20.07 -40.39
CA ARG A 432 -13.64 21.16 -40.43
C ARG A 432 -13.00 22.51 -40.15
N ALA A 433 -12.13 22.62 -39.14
CA ALA A 433 -11.42 23.85 -38.79
C ALA A 433 -10.39 24.26 -39.88
N GLU A 434 -9.71 23.28 -40.48
CA GLU A 434 -8.77 23.50 -41.58
C GLU A 434 -9.48 23.95 -42.86
N ALA A 435 -10.68 23.42 -43.15
CA ALA A 435 -11.48 23.79 -44.32
C ALA A 435 -12.26 25.12 -44.17
N ALA A 436 -12.55 25.55 -42.94
CA ALA A 436 -13.23 26.81 -42.69
C ALA A 436 -12.43 28.03 -43.18
N GLY A 437 -13.15 29.09 -43.58
CA GLY A 437 -12.56 30.34 -44.07
C GLY A 437 -11.80 31.12 -43.00
N GLU A 438 -11.40 32.36 -43.30
CA GLU A 438 -10.69 33.25 -42.36
C GLU A 438 -11.56 34.45 -41.94
N SER A 439 -12.88 34.27 -41.85
CA SER A 439 -13.80 35.28 -41.33
C SER A 439 -14.13 35.05 -39.85
N PHE A 440 -14.61 36.09 -39.17
CA PHE A 440 -15.10 35.94 -37.79
C PHE A 440 -16.34 35.05 -37.73
N ASP A 441 -17.22 35.10 -38.73
CA ASP A 441 -18.41 34.24 -38.79
C ASP A 441 -18.02 32.76 -38.99
N ASP A 442 -16.97 32.47 -39.77
CA ASP A 442 -16.41 31.11 -39.90
C ASP A 442 -15.79 30.63 -38.58
N ALA A 443 -15.11 31.52 -37.87
CA ALA A 443 -14.57 31.22 -36.54
C ALA A 443 -15.72 30.91 -35.57
N LEU A 444 -16.82 31.66 -35.57
CA LEU A 444 -17.99 31.35 -34.75
C LEU A 444 -18.63 30.01 -35.12
N ALA A 445 -18.78 29.72 -36.41
CA ALA A 445 -19.36 28.46 -36.89
C ALA A 445 -18.52 27.22 -36.53
N THR A 446 -17.24 27.42 -36.23
CA THR A 446 -16.28 26.37 -35.81
C THR A 446 -15.85 26.49 -34.35
N ASP A 447 -16.60 27.25 -33.53
CA ASP A 447 -16.31 27.49 -32.12
C ASP A 447 -14.85 27.94 -31.85
N GLY A 448 -14.39 28.90 -32.65
CA GLY A 448 -13.02 29.43 -32.60
C GLY A 448 -11.97 28.46 -33.13
N TYR A 449 -12.33 27.58 -34.07
CA TYR A 449 -11.48 26.50 -34.59
C TYR A 449 -11.07 25.50 -33.49
N ALA A 450 -11.93 25.28 -32.50
CA ALA A 450 -11.71 24.27 -31.45
C ALA A 450 -11.71 22.86 -32.05
N VAL A 451 -10.78 22.01 -31.59
CA VAL A 451 -10.69 20.62 -32.05
C VAL A 451 -10.92 19.63 -30.90
N LEU A 452 -10.81 20.07 -29.65
CA LEU A 452 -11.02 19.22 -28.49
C LEU A 452 -12.53 18.96 -28.23
N PRO A 453 -12.98 17.70 -28.19
CA PRO A 453 -14.34 17.38 -27.76
C PRO A 453 -14.50 17.48 -26.23
N ASP A 454 -15.74 17.68 -25.76
CA ASP A 454 -16.07 17.54 -24.34
C ASP A 454 -16.07 16.06 -23.95
N PHE A 455 -15.30 15.71 -22.91
CA PHE A 455 -15.20 14.34 -22.40
C PHE A 455 -16.22 14.04 -21.29
N GLY A 456 -16.95 15.06 -20.82
CA GLY A 456 -17.92 14.93 -19.74
C GLY A 456 -17.30 14.52 -18.39
N PRO A 457 -18.13 14.00 -17.46
CA PRO A 457 -17.65 13.45 -16.18
C PRO A 457 -16.75 12.24 -16.43
N ARG A 458 -15.54 12.28 -15.88
CA ARG A 458 -14.52 11.25 -16.12
C ARG A 458 -14.53 10.17 -15.05
N PRO A 459 -14.48 8.88 -15.44
CA PRO A 459 -14.12 7.80 -14.52
C PRO A 459 -12.70 7.98 -13.98
N ALA A 460 -12.46 7.53 -12.75
CA ALA A 460 -11.16 7.66 -12.08
C ALA A 460 -10.24 6.46 -12.35
N SER A 461 -10.20 5.98 -13.59
CA SER A 461 -9.40 4.81 -14.00
C SER A 461 -8.16 5.24 -14.77
N ASP A 462 -7.03 4.57 -14.53
CA ASP A 462 -5.77 4.82 -15.24
C ASP A 462 -5.91 4.65 -16.77
N ALA A 463 -6.74 3.70 -17.23
CA ALA A 463 -6.98 3.47 -18.66
C ALA A 463 -7.68 4.66 -19.33
N PHE A 464 -8.74 5.20 -18.72
CA PHE A 464 -9.39 6.41 -19.22
C PHE A 464 -8.47 7.64 -19.16
N ASP A 465 -7.67 7.79 -18.09
CA ASP A 465 -6.73 8.91 -18.00
C ASP A 465 -5.67 8.86 -19.10
N ALA A 466 -5.15 7.67 -19.43
CA ALA A 466 -4.23 7.47 -20.54
C ALA A 466 -4.88 7.80 -21.89
N ALA A 467 -6.10 7.29 -22.16
CA ALA A 467 -6.83 7.58 -23.39
C ALA A 467 -7.11 9.08 -23.55
N VAL A 468 -7.57 9.75 -22.49
CA VAL A 468 -7.84 11.19 -22.51
C VAL A 468 -6.55 12.01 -22.70
N ALA A 469 -5.44 11.60 -22.10
CA ALA A 469 -4.15 12.26 -22.31
C ALA A 469 -3.71 12.16 -23.79
N ALA A 470 -3.85 10.99 -24.41
CA ALA A 470 -3.55 10.80 -25.84
C ALA A 470 -4.45 11.67 -26.73
N LEU A 471 -5.76 11.70 -26.46
CA LEU A 471 -6.71 12.52 -27.20
C LEU A 471 -6.44 14.02 -27.05
N ARG A 472 -6.09 14.49 -25.84
CA ARG A 472 -5.69 15.89 -25.62
C ARG A 472 -4.44 16.26 -26.42
N ALA A 473 -3.44 15.38 -26.45
CA ALA A 473 -2.23 15.61 -27.25
C ALA A 473 -2.56 15.72 -28.75
N ALA A 474 -3.39 14.81 -29.27
CA ALA A 474 -3.83 14.85 -30.67
C ALA A 474 -4.64 16.12 -31.00
N ALA A 475 -5.53 16.55 -30.12
CA ALA A 475 -6.29 17.79 -30.29
C ALA A 475 -5.39 19.03 -30.24
N GLN A 476 -4.42 19.08 -29.33
CA GLN A 476 -3.45 20.19 -29.25
C GLN A 476 -2.61 20.31 -30.52
N GLU A 477 -2.18 19.18 -31.09
CA GLU A 477 -1.44 19.16 -32.34
C GLU A 477 -2.31 19.69 -33.50
N ALA A 478 -3.57 19.27 -33.57
CA ALA A 478 -4.51 19.76 -34.58
C ALA A 478 -4.82 21.26 -34.41
N GLU A 479 -5.04 21.73 -33.18
CA GLU A 479 -5.26 23.15 -32.90
C GLU A 479 -4.03 24.01 -33.24
N ALA A 480 -2.82 23.48 -33.06
CA ALA A 480 -1.60 24.18 -33.44
C ALA A 480 -1.53 24.44 -34.96
N ARG A 481 -2.10 23.56 -35.80
CA ARG A 481 -2.14 23.76 -37.26
C ARG A 481 -3.07 24.91 -37.68
N VAL A 482 -4.17 25.11 -36.95
CA VAL A 482 -5.14 26.19 -37.23
C VAL A 482 -4.89 27.46 -36.40
N ALA A 483 -3.97 27.43 -35.44
CA ALA A 483 -3.66 28.58 -34.59
C ALA A 483 -3.22 29.84 -35.36
N PRO A 484 -2.36 29.77 -36.41
CA PRO A 484 -2.02 30.95 -37.20
C PRO A 484 -3.22 31.55 -37.93
N LYS A 485 -4.14 30.69 -38.40
CA LYS A 485 -5.40 31.11 -39.04
C LYS A 485 -6.27 31.85 -38.03
N ARG A 486 -6.50 31.25 -36.86
CA ARG A 486 -7.24 31.87 -35.75
C ARG A 486 -6.65 33.24 -35.36
N ALA A 487 -5.33 33.34 -35.24
CA ALA A 487 -4.65 34.59 -34.89
C ALA A 487 -4.90 35.70 -35.92
N ARG A 488 -4.92 35.38 -37.23
CA ARG A 488 -5.28 36.34 -38.27
C ARG A 488 -6.73 36.82 -38.15
N VAL A 489 -7.67 35.89 -37.96
CA VAL A 489 -9.09 36.26 -37.77
C VAL A 489 -9.27 37.18 -36.57
N LEU A 490 -8.66 36.84 -35.43
CA LEU A 490 -8.72 37.66 -34.23
C LEU A 490 -8.10 39.04 -34.43
N ALA A 491 -6.95 39.14 -35.11
CA ALA A 491 -6.31 40.42 -35.40
C ALA A 491 -7.16 41.29 -36.33
N THR A 492 -7.65 40.73 -37.45
CA THR A 492 -8.50 41.46 -38.39
C THR A 492 -9.80 41.94 -37.74
N GLU A 493 -10.43 41.09 -36.93
CA GLU A 493 -11.67 41.46 -36.24
C GLU A 493 -11.43 42.48 -35.11
N ALA A 494 -10.30 42.39 -34.40
CA ALA A 494 -9.86 43.38 -33.42
C ALA A 494 -9.62 44.75 -34.06
N GLU A 495 -8.96 44.80 -35.22
CA GLU A 495 -8.74 46.03 -35.98
C GLU A 495 -10.07 46.62 -36.47
N ARG A 496 -10.97 45.78 -37.00
CA ARG A 496 -12.32 46.20 -37.43
C ARG A 496 -13.12 46.78 -36.27
N LEU A 497 -13.06 46.14 -35.09
CA LEU A 497 -13.72 46.61 -33.88
C LEU A 497 -13.13 47.93 -33.39
N ALA A 498 -11.81 48.06 -33.35
CA ALA A 498 -11.13 49.30 -32.96
C ALA A 498 -11.46 50.46 -33.92
N ALA A 499 -11.46 50.21 -35.23
CA ALA A 499 -11.85 51.19 -36.23
C ALA A 499 -13.32 51.60 -36.06
N ALA A 500 -14.22 50.65 -35.82
CA ALA A 500 -15.64 50.93 -35.59
C ALA A 500 -15.86 51.83 -34.38
N TYR A 501 -15.09 51.67 -33.30
CA TYR A 501 -15.12 52.57 -32.14
C TYR A 501 -14.47 53.93 -32.42
N ALA A 502 -13.42 53.99 -33.24
CA ALA A 502 -12.74 55.24 -33.61
C ALA A 502 -13.60 56.12 -34.54
N ASP A 503 -14.43 55.50 -35.38
CA ASP A 503 -15.39 56.19 -36.26
C ASP A 503 -16.60 56.75 -35.48
N LEU A 504 -16.81 56.33 -34.23
CA LEU A 504 -17.87 56.89 -33.39
C LEU A 504 -17.49 58.30 -32.96
N GLU A 505 -18.34 59.27 -33.27
CA GLU A 505 -18.17 60.63 -32.76
C GLU A 505 -18.51 60.66 -31.26
N PRO A 506 -17.56 60.99 -30.35
CA PRO A 506 -17.84 61.09 -28.92
C PRO A 506 -18.90 62.16 -28.61
N GLY A 507 -19.07 63.12 -29.52
CA GLY A 507 -20.10 64.14 -29.48
C GLY A 507 -21.46 63.71 -30.04
N SER A 508 -21.68 62.51 -30.56
CA SER A 508 -23.02 62.14 -31.04
C SER A 508 -24.04 62.20 -29.89
N VAL A 509 -25.29 62.56 -30.17
CA VAL A 509 -26.38 62.61 -29.15
C VAL A 509 -27.08 61.24 -29.05
N ASP A 510 -26.74 60.32 -29.95
CA ASP A 510 -27.45 59.07 -30.12
C ASP A 510 -26.72 57.94 -29.37
N SER A 511 -27.19 57.61 -28.17
CA SER A 511 -26.67 56.51 -27.35
C SER A 511 -26.89 55.13 -28.01
N ALA A 512 -27.75 55.06 -29.03
CA ALA A 512 -27.96 53.87 -29.85
C ALA A 512 -26.72 53.47 -30.69
N VAL A 513 -25.70 54.34 -30.77
CA VAL A 513 -24.47 54.12 -31.53
C VAL A 513 -23.47 53.21 -30.78
N LEU A 514 -23.73 52.87 -29.52
CA LEU A 514 -22.87 51.98 -28.73
C LEU A 514 -22.88 50.55 -29.28
N LEU A 515 -21.72 50.11 -29.75
CA LEU A 515 -21.52 48.74 -30.24
C LEU A 515 -21.79 47.74 -29.11
N ASN A 516 -22.68 46.78 -29.36
CA ASN A 516 -23.08 45.76 -28.39
C ASN A 516 -22.07 44.60 -28.37
N CYS A 517 -21.35 44.43 -27.24
CA CYS A 517 -20.34 43.38 -27.08
C CYS A 517 -20.90 41.96 -27.03
N THR A 518 -22.22 41.76 -26.95
CA THR A 518 -22.85 40.42 -26.99
C THR A 518 -22.62 39.68 -28.31
N ARG A 519 -22.21 40.37 -29.38
CA ARG A 519 -21.78 39.73 -30.64
C ARG A 519 -20.51 38.89 -30.47
N TYR A 520 -19.70 39.17 -29.46
CA TYR A 520 -18.46 38.43 -29.17
C TYR A 520 -18.72 37.46 -28.03
N PRO A 521 -18.79 36.13 -28.28
CA PRO A 521 -19.02 35.16 -27.23
C PRO A 521 -17.82 35.05 -26.29
N GLU A 522 -18.08 34.64 -25.04
CA GLU A 522 -17.05 34.34 -24.04
C GLU A 522 -16.35 32.98 -24.27
N ALA A 523 -16.49 32.40 -25.47
CA ALA A 523 -15.84 31.15 -25.84
C ALA A 523 -14.31 31.27 -25.64
N PRO A 524 -13.63 30.30 -25.00
CA PRO A 524 -12.23 30.45 -24.56
C PRO A 524 -11.26 30.91 -25.65
N LEU A 525 -11.43 30.40 -26.87
CA LEU A 525 -10.56 30.70 -28.01
C LEU A 525 -10.85 32.06 -28.67
N LEU A 526 -12.00 32.68 -28.36
CA LEU A 526 -12.45 33.99 -28.90
C LEU A 526 -12.58 35.08 -27.82
N ALA A 527 -12.44 34.73 -26.54
CA ALA A 527 -12.68 35.60 -25.39
C ALA A 527 -11.85 36.91 -25.40
N GLY A 528 -10.72 36.93 -26.12
CA GLY A 528 -9.92 38.15 -26.31
C GLY A 528 -10.71 39.30 -26.96
N LEU A 529 -11.57 39.00 -27.93
CA LEU A 529 -12.38 40.02 -28.62
C LEU A 529 -13.49 40.57 -27.72
N HIS A 530 -14.10 39.71 -26.89
CA HIS A 530 -15.11 40.16 -25.93
C HIS A 530 -14.51 41.16 -24.94
N ARG A 531 -13.34 40.84 -24.36
CA ARG A 531 -12.62 41.73 -23.45
C ARG A 531 -12.24 43.05 -24.12
N GLN A 532 -11.69 42.99 -25.33
CA GLN A 532 -11.33 44.18 -26.08
C GLN A 532 -12.55 45.07 -26.38
N CYS A 533 -13.69 44.47 -26.72
CA CYS A 533 -14.94 45.22 -26.89
C CYS A 533 -15.36 45.92 -25.59
N GLN A 534 -15.30 45.24 -24.44
CA GLN A 534 -15.61 45.85 -23.15
C GLN A 534 -14.69 47.03 -22.83
N GLU A 535 -13.39 46.88 -23.08
CA GLU A 535 -12.38 47.93 -22.86
C GLU A 535 -12.62 49.15 -23.77
N LEU A 536 -12.82 48.92 -25.07
CA LEU A 536 -13.12 49.99 -26.04
C LEU A 536 -14.46 50.67 -25.74
N SER A 537 -15.48 49.90 -25.34
CA SER A 537 -16.77 50.42 -24.91
C SER A 537 -16.61 51.32 -23.70
N ALA A 538 -15.87 50.90 -22.67
CA ALA A 538 -15.64 51.69 -21.47
C ALA A 538 -14.86 52.98 -21.78
N ALA A 539 -13.82 52.89 -22.60
CA ALA A 539 -13.04 54.05 -23.03
C ALA A 539 -13.88 55.05 -23.83
N PHE A 540 -14.69 54.57 -24.79
CA PHE A 540 -15.60 55.41 -25.54
C PHE A 540 -16.65 56.08 -24.65
N GLN A 541 -17.25 55.34 -23.71
CA GLN A 541 -18.21 55.90 -22.75
C GLN A 541 -17.63 57.03 -21.91
N GLN A 542 -16.37 56.89 -21.49
CA GLN A 542 -15.67 57.94 -20.77
C GLN A 542 -15.48 59.18 -21.66
N GLN A 543 -14.98 59.02 -22.89
CA GLN A 543 -14.79 60.13 -23.83
C GLN A 543 -16.11 60.81 -24.21
N HIS A 544 -17.16 60.02 -24.44
CA HIS A 544 -18.50 60.50 -24.75
C HIS A 544 -19.07 61.33 -23.60
N SER A 545 -18.94 60.84 -22.36
CA SER A 545 -19.35 61.56 -21.15
C SER A 545 -18.61 62.90 -21.02
N GLU A 546 -17.29 62.91 -21.27
CA GLU A 546 -16.49 64.14 -21.23
C GLU A 546 -16.86 65.15 -22.33
N ALA A 547 -17.06 64.69 -23.56
CA ALA A 547 -17.48 65.53 -24.69
C ALA A 547 -18.91 66.06 -24.50
N HIS A 548 -19.82 65.25 -23.95
CA HIS A 548 -21.15 65.68 -23.55
C HIS A 548 -21.07 66.78 -22.48
N CYS A 549 -20.25 66.56 -21.44
CA CYS A 549 -19.99 67.50 -20.37
C CYS A 549 -19.48 68.86 -20.88
N ALA A 550 -18.45 68.83 -21.73
CA ALA A 550 -17.87 70.04 -22.30
C ALA A 550 -18.90 70.84 -23.10
N ARG A 551 -19.78 70.16 -23.86
CA ARG A 551 -20.86 70.81 -24.60
C ARG A 551 -21.94 71.39 -23.69
N LEU A 552 -22.33 70.69 -22.62
CA LEU A 552 -23.29 71.22 -21.64
C LEU A 552 -22.77 72.50 -21.00
N TYR A 553 -21.51 72.49 -20.52
CA TYR A 553 -20.90 73.68 -19.92
C TYR A 553 -20.67 74.80 -20.93
N ALA A 554 -20.26 74.50 -22.16
CA ALA A 554 -20.11 75.50 -23.22
C ALA A 554 -21.44 76.15 -23.61
N LYS A 555 -22.51 75.35 -23.77
CA LYS A 555 -23.86 75.83 -24.07
C LYS A 555 -24.41 76.73 -22.96
N ALA A 556 -24.05 76.44 -21.72
CA ALA A 556 -24.40 77.25 -20.56
C ALA A 556 -23.48 78.46 -20.33
N GLU A 557 -22.43 78.66 -21.14
CA GLU A 557 -21.38 79.67 -20.90
C GLU A 557 -20.84 79.63 -19.45
N ALA A 558 -20.71 78.42 -18.89
CA ALA A 558 -20.36 78.23 -17.49
C ALA A 558 -18.93 78.69 -17.20
N GLU A 559 -18.79 79.50 -16.16
CA GLU A 559 -17.52 79.97 -15.61
C GLU A 559 -16.70 78.82 -15.01
N ASP A 560 -15.37 78.96 -14.97
CA ASP A 560 -14.46 77.89 -14.50
C ASP A 560 -14.76 77.44 -13.07
N GLY A 561 -15.20 78.36 -12.20
CA GLY A 561 -15.61 78.06 -10.82
C GLY A 561 -16.87 77.18 -10.71
N LEU A 562 -17.69 77.08 -11.76
CA LEU A 562 -18.84 76.17 -11.83
C LEU A 562 -18.47 74.78 -12.37
N ARG A 563 -17.41 74.68 -13.18
CA ARG A 563 -16.95 73.41 -13.77
C ARG A 563 -16.34 72.50 -12.72
N ASP A 564 -15.60 73.08 -11.77
CA ASP A 564 -14.97 72.38 -10.65
C ASP A 564 -15.78 72.46 -9.34
N ALA A 565 -17.03 72.93 -9.43
CA ALA A 565 -17.91 73.08 -8.28
C ALA A 565 -18.28 71.76 -7.62
N ALA A 566 -18.41 71.79 -6.30
CA ALA A 566 -19.08 70.75 -5.54
C ALA A 566 -20.53 71.15 -5.25
N LEU A 567 -21.45 70.21 -5.40
CA LEU A 567 -22.85 70.35 -5.02
C LEU A 567 -23.08 69.71 -3.65
N ASP A 568 -23.63 70.49 -2.72
CA ASP A 568 -24.11 69.99 -1.44
C ASP A 568 -25.41 69.20 -1.65
N VAL A 569 -25.34 67.89 -1.38
CA VAL A 569 -26.48 66.96 -1.44
C VAL A 569 -26.87 66.47 -0.03
N GLY A 570 -26.61 67.25 1.00
CA GLY A 570 -27.06 66.96 2.37
C GLY A 570 -26.32 65.78 2.98
N GLN A 571 -27.03 64.68 3.31
CA GLN A 571 -26.44 63.56 4.05
C GLN A 571 -25.37 62.78 3.27
N ARG A 572 -25.39 62.84 1.92
CA ARG A 572 -24.32 62.29 1.08
C ARG A 572 -23.10 63.20 0.94
N GLY A 573 -23.12 64.37 1.57
CA GLY A 573 -22.02 65.33 1.59
C GLY A 573 -21.87 66.09 0.27
N MET A 574 -20.63 66.42 -0.08
CA MET A 574 -20.30 67.20 -1.28
C MET A 574 -20.04 66.27 -2.46
N VAL A 575 -20.80 66.43 -3.55
CA VAL A 575 -20.62 65.66 -4.80
C VAL A 575 -20.15 66.61 -5.90
N PRO A 576 -19.10 66.28 -6.68
CA PRO A 576 -18.70 67.11 -7.81
C PRO A 576 -19.88 67.33 -8.77
N LEU A 577 -20.21 68.58 -9.09
CA LEU A 577 -21.32 68.92 -9.99
C LEU A 577 -21.15 68.23 -11.34
N ARG A 578 -19.91 68.18 -11.84
CA ARG A 578 -19.50 67.43 -13.03
C ARG A 578 -19.94 65.96 -12.98
N ARG A 579 -19.89 65.30 -11.83
CA ARG A 579 -20.29 63.89 -11.68
C ARG A 579 -21.80 63.71 -11.86
N LEU A 580 -22.59 64.67 -11.40
CA LEU A 580 -24.06 64.63 -11.51
C LEU A 580 -24.51 64.98 -12.93
N VAL A 581 -23.96 66.03 -13.52
CA VAL A 581 -24.42 66.54 -14.82
C VAL A 581 -23.83 65.74 -15.98
N CYS A 582 -22.67 65.09 -15.81
CA CYS A 582 -21.93 64.51 -16.93
C CYS A 582 -21.75 62.98 -16.92
N HIS A 583 -21.97 62.31 -15.78
CA HIS A 583 -21.75 60.86 -15.65
C HIS A 583 -23.00 60.07 -15.26
N LEU A 584 -24.13 60.73 -15.03
CA LEU A 584 -25.41 60.03 -14.90
C LEU A 584 -25.89 59.60 -16.29
N PRO A 585 -26.41 58.39 -16.47
CA PRO A 585 -26.88 57.85 -17.76
C PRO A 585 -28.19 58.51 -18.25
N LEU A 586 -28.48 59.70 -17.77
CA LEU A 586 -29.77 60.39 -17.85
C LEU A 586 -29.55 61.75 -18.50
N ALA A 587 -30.49 62.19 -19.34
CA ALA A 587 -30.35 63.49 -20.00
C ALA A 587 -30.30 64.60 -18.95
N ALA A 588 -29.18 65.32 -18.89
CA ALA A 588 -29.00 66.50 -18.07
C ALA A 588 -28.95 67.74 -18.95
N THR A 589 -29.57 68.84 -18.51
CA THR A 589 -29.43 70.14 -19.16
C THR A 589 -28.95 71.17 -18.15
N LEU A 590 -28.00 72.00 -18.58
CA LEU A 590 -27.54 73.16 -17.84
C LEU A 590 -27.87 74.39 -18.69
N THR A 591 -28.67 75.30 -18.15
CA THR A 591 -29.13 76.50 -18.85
C THR A 591 -28.74 77.74 -18.06
N ARG A 592 -28.19 78.74 -18.74
CA ARG A 592 -27.85 80.04 -18.14
C ARG A 592 -28.98 81.03 -18.36
N HIS A 593 -29.39 81.67 -17.28
CA HIS A 593 -30.37 82.76 -17.26
C HIS A 593 -29.70 84.03 -16.70
N GLY A 594 -30.10 85.20 -17.19
CA GLY A 594 -29.47 86.49 -16.80
C GLY A 594 -28.44 87.00 -17.82
N GLY A 595 -27.86 88.18 -17.59
CA GLY A 595 -27.00 88.86 -18.57
C GLY A 595 -26.41 90.16 -18.01
N LEU A 596 -25.84 91.03 -18.87
CA LEU A 596 -25.10 92.27 -18.49
C LEU A 596 -25.78 93.19 -17.44
N PHE A 597 -27.10 93.06 -17.21
CA PHE A 597 -27.87 93.87 -16.25
C PHE A 597 -28.72 93.04 -15.26
N ARG A 598 -28.55 91.72 -15.19
CA ARG A 598 -29.28 90.82 -14.27
C ARG A 598 -28.34 89.75 -13.73
N GLU A 599 -28.48 89.43 -12.45
CA GLU A 599 -27.70 88.35 -11.81
C GLU A 599 -27.74 87.07 -12.64
N THR A 600 -26.56 86.50 -12.90
CA THR A 600 -26.42 85.23 -13.61
C THR A 600 -26.94 84.10 -12.72
N ARG A 601 -27.86 83.28 -13.24
CA ARG A 601 -28.41 82.10 -12.58
C ARG A 601 -28.27 80.91 -13.50
N TYR A 602 -27.94 79.76 -12.93
CA TYR A 602 -27.83 78.50 -13.68
C TYR A 602 -28.96 77.57 -13.26
N GLU A 603 -29.75 77.12 -14.22
CA GLU A 603 -30.78 76.11 -14.02
C GLU A 603 -30.23 74.74 -14.45
N VAL A 604 -30.41 73.74 -13.60
CA VAL A 604 -30.03 72.36 -13.87
C VAL A 604 -31.30 71.53 -13.92
N SER A 605 -31.46 70.76 -15.00
CA SER A 605 -32.46 69.70 -15.09
C SER A 605 -31.77 68.36 -15.21
N LEU A 606 -32.17 67.40 -14.38
CA LEU A 606 -31.63 66.04 -14.33
C LEU A 606 -32.79 65.07 -14.57
N GLN A 607 -32.68 64.20 -15.57
CA GLN A 607 -33.59 63.07 -15.62
C GLN A 607 -33.24 62.06 -14.52
N ALA A 608 -34.25 61.43 -13.93
CA ALA A 608 -34.18 60.38 -12.93
C ALA A 608 -35.15 59.27 -13.30
N GLN A 609 -34.71 58.01 -13.31
CA GLN A 609 -35.60 56.88 -13.54
C GLN A 609 -36.23 56.41 -12.24
N GLY A 610 -37.56 56.44 -12.17
CA GLY A 610 -38.36 55.77 -11.14
C GLY A 610 -39.02 54.50 -11.69
N LYS A 611 -39.56 53.66 -10.81
CA LYS A 611 -40.38 52.49 -11.15
C LYS A 611 -41.59 52.86 -12.00
N THR A 612 -42.07 54.10 -11.87
CA THR A 612 -43.24 54.62 -12.59
C THR A 612 -42.91 55.32 -13.92
N GLY A 613 -41.62 55.40 -14.29
CA GLY A 613 -41.14 56.04 -15.52
C GLY A 613 -40.01 57.05 -15.29
N ALA A 614 -39.52 57.66 -16.38
CA ALA A 614 -38.54 58.74 -16.31
C ALA A 614 -39.20 60.04 -15.82
N ARG A 615 -38.53 60.74 -14.90
CA ARG A 615 -38.93 62.04 -14.37
C ARG A 615 -37.80 63.04 -14.53
N THR A 616 -38.11 64.32 -14.69
CA THR A 616 -37.14 65.41 -14.79
C THR A 616 -37.18 66.22 -13.50
N LEU A 617 -36.05 66.31 -12.81
CA LEU A 617 -35.81 67.14 -11.65
C LEU A 617 -35.16 68.45 -12.11
N SER A 618 -35.81 69.59 -11.94
CA SER A 618 -35.24 70.90 -12.31
C SER A 618 -35.00 71.77 -11.08
N GLY A 619 -34.00 72.63 -11.09
CA GLY A 619 -33.75 73.57 -10.00
C GLY A 619 -32.67 74.60 -10.34
N THR A 620 -32.56 75.66 -9.53
CA THR A 620 -31.57 76.72 -9.71
C THR A 620 -30.36 76.52 -8.80
N LEU A 621 -29.16 76.60 -9.35
CA LEU A 621 -27.92 76.57 -8.59
C LEU A 621 -27.69 77.89 -7.84
N ALA A 622 -27.48 77.79 -6.53
CA ALA A 622 -27.16 78.92 -5.64
C ALA A 622 -25.88 78.63 -4.83
N PRO A 623 -25.06 79.64 -4.48
CA PRO A 623 -23.89 79.46 -3.62
C PRO A 623 -24.29 78.96 -2.21
N ALA A 624 -23.55 77.98 -1.68
CA ALA A 624 -23.84 77.36 -0.37
C ALA A 624 -22.99 77.94 0.79
N GLY A 625 -22.31 79.06 0.58
CA GLY A 625 -21.57 79.80 1.62
C GLY A 625 -20.07 79.54 1.69
N ALA A 626 -19.55 78.45 1.10
CA ALA A 626 -18.12 78.20 0.93
C ALA A 626 -17.69 78.39 -0.55
N PRO A 627 -16.48 78.91 -0.84
CA PRO A 627 -16.00 79.05 -2.21
C PRO A 627 -16.01 77.71 -2.95
N GLY A 628 -16.57 77.68 -4.17
CA GLY A 628 -16.67 76.45 -4.99
C GLY A 628 -17.77 75.47 -4.55
N VAL A 629 -18.58 75.81 -3.54
CA VAL A 629 -19.69 74.97 -3.08
C VAL A 629 -21.04 75.59 -3.44
N TRP A 630 -21.87 74.79 -4.10
CA TRP A 630 -23.18 75.17 -4.61
C TRP A 630 -24.26 74.25 -4.03
N ARG A 631 -25.51 74.70 -4.06
CA ARG A 631 -26.68 73.90 -3.73
C ARG A 631 -27.77 74.11 -4.78
N LEU A 632 -28.58 73.09 -5.03
CA LEU A 632 -29.74 73.19 -5.90
C LEU A 632 -30.93 73.69 -5.07
N THR A 633 -31.60 74.73 -5.55
CA THR A 633 -32.73 75.40 -4.89
C THR A 633 -33.93 75.44 -5.82
N GLY A 634 -35.13 75.60 -5.26
CA GLY A 634 -36.37 75.62 -6.02
C GLY A 634 -36.60 74.34 -6.82
N ILE A 635 -36.29 73.19 -6.22
CA ILE A 635 -36.39 71.88 -6.87
C ILE A 635 -37.85 71.61 -7.29
N THR A 636 -38.04 71.33 -8.59
CA THR A 636 -39.32 70.92 -9.19
C THR A 636 -39.18 69.56 -9.87
N LEU A 637 -40.31 68.88 -10.06
CA LEU A 637 -40.39 67.57 -10.70
C LEU A 637 -41.39 67.62 -11.87
N GLU A 638 -41.08 66.87 -12.92
CA GLU A 638 -42.00 66.62 -14.03
C GLU A 638 -41.93 65.14 -14.46
N PRO A 639 -43.06 64.43 -14.65
CA PRO A 639 -44.43 64.85 -14.35
C PRO A 639 -44.77 64.79 -12.85
N GLY A 640 -45.61 65.71 -12.39
CA GLY A 640 -46.19 65.74 -11.04
C GLY A 640 -45.44 66.65 -10.04
N PRO A 641 -46.14 67.18 -9.01
CA PRO A 641 -45.52 68.09 -8.05
C PRO A 641 -44.55 67.37 -7.11
N LEU A 642 -43.52 68.09 -6.63
CA LEU A 642 -42.71 67.64 -5.50
C LEU A 642 -43.65 67.46 -4.28
N ARG A 643 -43.48 66.37 -3.52
CA ARG A 643 -44.28 66.09 -2.31
C ARG A 643 -44.30 67.29 -1.38
N ALA A 644 -45.48 67.59 -0.84
CA ALA A 644 -45.68 68.78 0.00
C ALA A 644 -44.86 68.78 1.30
N ASP A 645 -44.39 67.63 1.78
CA ASP A 645 -43.55 67.50 2.98
C ASP A 645 -42.04 67.68 2.72
N LEU A 646 -41.64 67.85 1.46
CA LEU A 646 -40.24 68.08 1.08
C LEU A 646 -39.98 69.58 0.86
N ASP A 647 -38.91 70.09 1.47
CA ASP A 647 -38.45 71.46 1.25
C ASP A 647 -37.68 71.54 -0.08
N PRO A 648 -38.14 72.30 -1.09
CA PRO A 648 -37.49 72.39 -2.40
C PRO A 648 -36.11 73.04 -2.36
N ASP A 649 -35.72 73.68 -1.25
CA ASP A 649 -34.42 74.31 -1.06
C ASP A 649 -33.45 73.51 -0.16
N ALA A 650 -33.93 72.41 0.43
CA ALA A 650 -33.13 71.58 1.31
C ALA A 650 -32.24 70.60 0.52
N PRO A 651 -30.93 70.51 0.81
CA PRO A 651 -30.03 69.55 0.16
C PRO A 651 -30.47 68.08 0.28
N ALA A 652 -31.16 67.72 1.37
CA ALA A 652 -31.70 66.39 1.60
C ALA A 652 -32.81 66.00 0.59
N THR A 653 -33.51 66.98 0.02
CA THR A 653 -34.54 66.75 -1.00
C THR A 653 -33.92 66.25 -2.30
N LEU A 654 -32.82 66.88 -2.75
CA LEU A 654 -32.07 66.42 -3.92
C LEU A 654 -31.55 64.99 -3.73
N ASP A 655 -30.99 64.68 -2.56
CA ASP A 655 -30.46 63.34 -2.26
C ASP A 655 -31.54 62.25 -2.34
N LEU A 656 -32.70 62.52 -1.73
CA LEU A 656 -33.84 61.61 -1.77
C LEU A 656 -34.32 61.37 -3.20
N CYS A 657 -34.40 62.42 -4.02
CA CYS A 657 -34.94 62.30 -5.39
C CYS A 657 -33.98 61.63 -6.36
N LEU A 658 -32.66 61.81 -6.18
CA LEU A 658 -31.66 61.07 -6.94
C LEU A 658 -31.61 59.59 -6.55
N ALA A 659 -31.82 59.26 -5.26
CA ALA A 659 -31.82 57.88 -4.79
C ALA A 659 -33.13 57.13 -5.11
N HIS A 660 -34.25 57.83 -5.00
CA HIS A 660 -35.59 57.26 -4.99
C HIS A 660 -36.60 58.23 -5.64
N ALA A 661 -36.50 58.43 -6.97
CA ALA A 661 -37.34 59.36 -7.72
C ALA A 661 -38.85 59.18 -7.48
N ASP A 662 -39.33 57.94 -7.25
CA ASP A 662 -40.75 57.68 -6.94
C ASP A 662 -41.17 58.21 -5.57
N ARG A 663 -40.25 58.34 -4.61
CA ARG A 663 -40.54 58.83 -3.24
C ARG A 663 -40.61 60.34 -3.13
N CYS A 664 -40.37 61.06 -4.23
CA CYS A 664 -40.37 62.53 -4.29
C CYS A 664 -41.63 63.15 -4.90
N VAL A 665 -42.56 62.34 -5.39
CA VAL A 665 -43.87 62.81 -5.87
C VAL A 665 -44.94 62.17 -5.00
N ASP A 666 -46.02 62.91 -4.75
CA ASP A 666 -47.18 62.43 -4.00
C ASP A 666 -47.94 61.30 -4.72
#